data_AF-A0A9P6IJI4-F1
#
_entry.id   AF-A0A9P6IJI4-F1
#
_cell.length_a   1.000
_cell.length_b   1.000
_cell.length_c   1.000
_cell.angle_alpha   90.00
_cell.angle_beta   90.00
_cell.angle_gamma   90.00
#
_symmetry.space_group_name_H-M   'P 1'
#
loop_
_entity.id
_entity.type
_entity.pdbx_description
1 polymer ?
#
loop_
_entity_poly.entity_id
_entity_poly.type
_entity_poly.pdbx_seq_one_letter_code
_entity_poly.pdbx_strand_id
1 'polypeptide(L)'
;MQISQPSLLRSLEGVANATKSSESETISIRAWITSNNDPDCSSFEDWKLSLDTASKQYIKGDRQFHIASLTLLVSFLRESSRHDQVVSPSDLSQCWDMVRNAAMFDDGASRGLFTASRSAQGFLAIPLCSLVKDGNLDELIRVHVWMPDGMRGNPDFAVHSHQPFAQSWILAGEGLDHSYEVEPVTNTNDATHAKFALAWSGSDAQSKSHDKTYTAHQTYSIVENTGELRKATEISSELHETNTTYSIPAAAFHRSEVSPDSLHATFFFFDAHRGFVKDAGVLGPPKGDSFKQYRDPAGITALELIQAVDAVRSWEALMEEGRKHAQKTDWEDALRAFNKAISLCSPEKAFPNANLYEHLVLGEIGCTNRRFGRYDAARAYLEKAISGLRPCIQRVEFSGELGVTYRHAGLLEDAAAAFTQQYETAEELGSEREICRAIGNMGMVNFQLSQQKNDSELLDLAISQLRERVDRAESLLKSIGKEPSSASSRRWSNVAATWKTIGLCRLSICHYARGDVQEAIETSKEALQMTSTSNDATVKAMTRFFHGRALLMAERRKEAQSLFNVPETCSPAIAFAKEPSEEHRGYLQELVDHGANFDIVDEQGYTAIDYAVFNGDELAESIILEGLRKNAEDGIKERRAEARLRKGYRELFQERLRPVLVGGGPDVLSELRKAYALALETDAAKRSRFDVLKFMWFSDFCNFGKLPRSSDGSVREFNSASSNAQEPEITAEKMIFISYRWINKDTESNSPDDAKHTQYRRMLSAIEEYLELNPTVNRKTLGIWMDFACVNQDDPDAGVAALPMIIAQCDAMISLYDDEYYDRAWCAVEVMMAETLRSAYGIHQWYEHVGGSGENTLGKGLRVAKDRGLGMKSKRLTFETDRPKVLFLERQSKLLR
;
A
#
# COMPACT_ATOMS: atom_id res chain seq x y z
N MET A 1 -16.29 16.28 -18.44
CA MET A 1 -16.64 16.18 -19.87
C MET A 1 -18.13 16.38 -20.06
N GLN A 2 -18.56 17.19 -21.04
CA GLN A 2 -19.95 17.28 -21.48
C GLN A 2 -20.24 16.18 -22.51
N ILE A 3 -21.41 15.55 -22.41
CA ILE A 3 -21.82 14.48 -23.33
C ILE A 3 -23.19 14.86 -23.89
N SER A 4 -23.26 15.06 -25.19
CA SER A 4 -24.52 15.41 -25.86
C SER A 4 -25.41 14.18 -26.06
N GLN A 5 -26.73 14.37 -26.08
CA GLN A 5 -27.68 13.32 -26.39
C GLN A 5 -27.41 12.61 -27.73
N PRO A 6 -27.08 13.31 -28.84
CA PRO A 6 -26.69 12.64 -30.09
C PRO A 6 -25.48 11.71 -29.93
N SER A 7 -24.53 12.06 -29.07
CA SER A 7 -23.37 11.22 -28.76
C SER A 7 -23.79 9.93 -28.05
N LEU A 8 -24.64 10.02 -27.02
CA LEU A 8 -25.19 8.86 -26.31
C LEU A 8 -26.00 7.93 -27.22
N LEU A 9 -26.86 8.49 -28.07
CA LEU A 9 -27.66 7.69 -29.01
C LEU A 9 -26.77 6.92 -30.00
N ARG A 10 -25.71 7.55 -30.50
CA ARG A 10 -24.74 6.91 -31.38
C ARG A 10 -23.93 5.83 -30.64
N SER A 11 -23.48 6.11 -29.42
CA SER A 11 -22.79 5.10 -28.60
C SER A 11 -23.69 3.91 -28.29
N LEU A 12 -24.99 4.14 -28.05
CA LEU A 12 -25.96 3.07 -27.80
C LEU A 12 -26.06 2.11 -28.99
N GLU A 13 -26.07 2.63 -30.22
CA GLU A 13 -26.06 1.79 -31.43
C GLU A 13 -24.83 0.88 -31.46
N GLY A 14 -23.65 1.45 -31.18
CA GLY A 14 -22.40 0.69 -31.17
C GLY A 14 -22.32 -0.33 -30.04
N VAL A 15 -22.79 0.02 -28.84
CA VAL A 15 -22.86 -0.88 -27.67
C VAL A 15 -23.85 -2.01 -27.93
N ALA A 16 -25.02 -1.71 -28.52
CA ALA A 16 -26.01 -2.71 -28.85
C ALA A 16 -25.46 -3.75 -29.83
N ASN A 17 -24.70 -3.31 -30.84
CA ASN A 17 -24.01 -4.20 -31.78
C ASN A 17 -22.98 -5.09 -31.08
N ALA A 18 -22.13 -4.50 -30.22
CA ALA A 18 -21.07 -5.24 -29.52
C ALA A 18 -21.63 -6.30 -28.55
N THR A 19 -22.70 -5.96 -27.84
CA THR A 19 -23.36 -6.81 -26.83
C THR A 19 -24.43 -7.74 -27.42
N LYS A 20 -24.72 -7.62 -28.72
CA LYS A 20 -25.81 -8.33 -29.42
C LYS A 20 -27.18 -8.09 -28.75
N SER A 21 -27.39 -6.86 -28.29
CA SER A 21 -28.63 -6.43 -27.67
C SER A 21 -29.76 -6.33 -28.70
N SER A 22 -30.95 -6.76 -28.31
CA SER A 22 -32.16 -6.64 -29.10
C SER A 22 -32.69 -5.20 -29.13
N GLU A 23 -33.51 -4.90 -30.15
CA GLU A 23 -34.20 -3.61 -30.24
C GLU A 23 -35.09 -3.34 -29.00
N SER A 24 -35.71 -4.38 -28.44
CA SER A 24 -36.54 -4.27 -27.24
C SER A 24 -35.77 -3.79 -26.01
N GLU A 25 -34.49 -4.16 -25.87
CA GLU A 25 -33.63 -3.72 -24.77
C GLU A 25 -33.23 -2.25 -24.94
N THR A 26 -32.94 -1.83 -26.18
CA THR A 26 -32.46 -0.47 -26.46
C THR A 26 -33.54 0.61 -26.50
N ILE A 27 -34.80 0.27 -26.83
CA ILE A 27 -35.92 1.24 -26.83
C ILE A 27 -36.04 1.95 -25.48
N SER A 28 -35.90 1.19 -24.40
CA SER A 28 -36.04 1.68 -23.03
C SER A 28 -34.92 2.66 -22.65
N ILE A 29 -33.70 2.39 -23.12
CA ILE A 29 -32.52 3.23 -22.93
C ILE A 29 -32.60 4.49 -23.78
N ARG A 30 -33.09 4.39 -25.03
CA ARG A 30 -33.37 5.56 -25.88
C ARG A 30 -34.36 6.50 -25.22
N ALA A 31 -35.44 5.96 -24.64
CA ALA A 31 -36.44 6.73 -23.93
C ALA A 31 -35.83 7.48 -22.73
N TRP A 32 -34.96 6.81 -21.95
CA TRP A 32 -34.20 7.46 -20.88
C TRP A 32 -33.32 8.60 -21.40
N ILE A 33 -32.49 8.36 -22.43
CA ILE A 33 -31.62 9.39 -23.02
C ILE A 33 -32.44 10.61 -23.46
N THR A 34 -33.59 10.39 -24.10
CA THR A 34 -34.47 11.47 -24.59
C THR A 34 -35.27 12.18 -23.49
N SER A 35 -35.33 11.63 -22.28
CA SER A 35 -36.12 12.19 -21.17
C SER A 35 -35.39 13.28 -20.38
N ASN A 36 -34.09 13.47 -20.63
CA ASN A 36 -33.29 14.47 -19.94
C ASN A 36 -33.60 15.88 -20.47
N ASN A 37 -33.85 16.83 -19.57
CA ASN A 37 -34.34 18.18 -19.90
C ASN A 37 -33.25 19.15 -20.38
N ASP A 38 -31.96 18.87 -20.10
CA ASP A 38 -30.82 19.66 -20.58
C ASP A 38 -29.73 18.77 -21.23
N PRO A 39 -30.07 18.10 -22.35
CA PRO A 39 -29.28 17.00 -22.90
C PRO A 39 -27.98 17.43 -23.60
N ASP A 40 -27.84 18.71 -23.97
CA ASP A 40 -26.68 19.22 -24.72
C ASP A 40 -25.62 19.85 -23.81
N CYS A 41 -25.94 20.13 -22.53
CA CYS A 41 -25.02 20.70 -21.55
C CYS A 41 -24.68 19.76 -20.38
N SER A 42 -25.29 18.57 -20.31
CA SER A 42 -25.10 17.60 -19.23
C SER A 42 -23.67 17.02 -19.20
N SER A 43 -23.07 16.99 -18.02
CA SER A 43 -21.77 16.36 -17.78
C SER A 43 -21.87 14.83 -17.62
N PHE A 44 -20.74 14.14 -17.64
CA PHE A 44 -20.66 12.70 -17.32
C PHE A 44 -21.32 12.36 -15.98
N GLU A 45 -21.10 13.18 -14.95
CA GLU A 45 -21.70 12.97 -13.63
C GLU A 45 -23.20 13.26 -13.62
N ASP A 46 -23.67 14.24 -14.40
CA ASP A 46 -25.12 14.52 -14.52
C ASP A 46 -25.85 13.36 -15.19
N TRP A 47 -25.27 12.81 -16.27
CA TRP A 47 -25.82 11.63 -16.93
C TRP A 47 -25.76 10.39 -16.06
N LYS A 48 -24.70 10.21 -15.28
CA LYS A 48 -24.58 9.10 -14.33
C LYS A 48 -25.63 9.22 -13.23
N LEU A 49 -25.80 10.39 -12.63
CA LEU A 49 -26.84 10.65 -11.64
C LEU A 49 -28.24 10.41 -12.22
N SER A 50 -28.47 10.83 -13.47
CA SER A 50 -29.71 10.56 -14.21
C SER A 50 -29.94 9.06 -14.44
N LEU A 51 -28.88 8.28 -14.70
CA LEU A 51 -28.95 6.83 -14.85
C LEU A 51 -29.26 6.14 -13.51
N ASP A 52 -28.57 6.54 -12.44
CA ASP A 52 -28.74 5.97 -11.09
C ASP A 52 -30.14 6.28 -10.51
N THR A 53 -30.71 7.42 -10.89
CA THR A 53 -32.07 7.84 -10.49
C THR A 53 -33.13 7.49 -11.52
N ALA A 54 -32.75 6.87 -12.64
CA ALA A 54 -33.68 6.50 -13.70
C ALA A 54 -34.78 5.62 -13.10
N SER A 55 -36.02 6.09 -13.19
CA SER A 55 -37.12 5.34 -12.62
C SER A 55 -37.26 3.99 -13.34
N LYS A 56 -37.77 2.97 -12.64
CA LYS A 56 -38.15 1.67 -13.24
C LYS A 56 -39.13 1.82 -14.42
N GLN A 57 -39.68 3.01 -14.65
CA GLN A 57 -40.47 3.35 -15.83
C GLN A 57 -39.64 3.24 -17.11
N TYR A 58 -38.39 3.72 -17.10
CA TYR A 58 -37.50 3.72 -18.26
C TYR A 58 -36.60 2.49 -18.26
N ILE A 59 -35.82 2.25 -17.21
CA ILE A 59 -34.91 1.11 -17.14
C ILE A 59 -35.52 0.04 -16.22
N LYS A 60 -36.06 -1.01 -16.84
CA LYS A 60 -36.90 -2.01 -16.15
C LYS A 60 -36.13 -3.19 -15.56
N GLY A 61 -34.89 -3.41 -15.97
CA GLY A 61 -34.08 -4.54 -15.53
C GLY A 61 -32.59 -4.25 -15.53
N ASP A 62 -31.87 -5.06 -14.77
CA ASP A 62 -30.43 -4.92 -14.52
C ASP A 62 -29.61 -5.00 -15.81
N ARG A 63 -30.02 -5.85 -16.77
CA ARG A 63 -29.39 -5.94 -18.09
C ARG A 63 -29.45 -4.62 -18.86
N GLN A 64 -30.61 -3.96 -18.90
CA GLN A 64 -30.76 -2.66 -19.57
C GLN A 64 -29.95 -1.57 -18.85
N PHE A 65 -29.88 -1.63 -17.51
CA PHE A 65 -29.04 -0.73 -16.72
C PHE A 65 -27.57 -0.87 -17.12
N HIS A 66 -27.05 -2.10 -17.20
CA HIS A 66 -25.66 -2.33 -17.62
C HIS A 66 -25.38 -1.86 -19.05
N ILE A 67 -26.30 -2.09 -20.01
CA ILE A 67 -26.16 -1.57 -21.39
C ILE A 67 -26.15 -0.03 -21.39
N ALA A 68 -26.98 0.62 -20.58
CA ALA A 68 -26.99 2.08 -20.45
C ALA A 68 -25.70 2.61 -19.82
N SER A 69 -25.17 1.95 -18.78
CA SER A 69 -23.86 2.27 -18.18
C SER A 69 -22.72 2.13 -19.19
N LEU A 70 -22.71 1.06 -20.00
CA LEU A 70 -21.75 0.89 -21.09
C LEU A 70 -21.90 1.99 -22.16
N THR A 71 -23.12 2.41 -22.46
CA THR A 71 -23.38 3.52 -23.38
C THR A 71 -22.77 4.81 -22.86
N LEU A 72 -22.98 5.13 -21.59
CA LEU A 72 -22.43 6.32 -20.96
C LEU A 72 -20.89 6.32 -20.95
N LEU A 73 -20.26 5.20 -20.58
CA LEU A 73 -18.79 5.11 -20.58
C LEU A 73 -18.21 5.26 -22.00
N VAL A 74 -18.83 4.63 -23.00
CA VAL A 74 -18.37 4.69 -24.39
C VAL A 74 -18.47 6.11 -24.91
N SER A 75 -19.57 6.81 -24.62
CA SER A 75 -19.70 8.23 -24.97
C SER A 75 -18.67 9.10 -24.26
N PHE A 76 -18.43 8.86 -22.96
CA PHE A 76 -17.43 9.60 -22.20
C PHE A 76 -16.01 9.47 -22.79
N LEU A 77 -15.53 8.24 -23.04
CA LEU A 77 -14.21 8.01 -23.61
C LEU A 77 -14.10 8.56 -25.04
N ARG A 78 -15.15 8.39 -25.85
CA ARG A 78 -15.24 8.92 -27.21
C ARG A 78 -15.13 10.43 -27.25
N GLU A 79 -15.96 11.13 -26.46
CA GLU A 79 -15.90 12.60 -26.41
C GLU A 79 -14.58 13.07 -25.81
N SER A 80 -14.04 12.38 -24.80
CA SER A 80 -12.75 12.72 -24.19
C SER A 80 -11.62 12.65 -25.19
N SER A 81 -11.56 11.60 -25.99
CA SER A 81 -10.58 11.51 -27.09
C SER A 81 -10.77 12.62 -28.12
N ARG A 82 -12.00 12.90 -28.57
CA ARG A 82 -12.25 13.89 -29.65
C ARG A 82 -11.98 15.33 -29.26
N HIS A 83 -12.09 15.65 -27.97
CA HIS A 83 -11.77 16.97 -27.44
C HIS A 83 -10.35 17.03 -26.84
N ASP A 84 -9.54 15.98 -27.03
CA ASP A 84 -8.21 15.81 -26.44
C ASP A 84 -8.20 16.12 -24.93
N GLN A 85 -9.28 15.74 -24.22
CA GLN A 85 -9.40 15.89 -22.77
C GLN A 85 -8.72 14.73 -22.04
N VAL A 86 -7.90 15.07 -21.04
CA VAL A 86 -7.28 14.11 -20.15
C VAL A 86 -8.35 13.46 -19.27
N VAL A 87 -8.44 12.13 -19.32
CA VAL A 87 -9.29 11.33 -18.44
C VAL A 87 -8.57 11.17 -17.10
N SER A 88 -9.23 11.55 -16.00
CA SER A 88 -8.62 11.41 -14.67
C SER A 88 -8.57 9.94 -14.24
N PRO A 89 -7.64 9.53 -13.35
CA PRO A 89 -7.60 8.18 -12.79
C PRO A 89 -8.93 7.77 -12.13
N SER A 90 -9.62 8.73 -11.50
CA SER A 90 -10.94 8.50 -10.89
C SER A 90 -11.96 8.16 -11.96
N ASP A 91 -12.09 8.97 -13.00
CA ASP A 91 -13.06 8.75 -14.08
C ASP A 91 -12.77 7.46 -14.86
N LEU A 92 -11.49 7.13 -15.07
CA LEU A 92 -11.09 5.87 -15.69
C LEU A 92 -11.48 4.67 -14.81
N SER A 93 -11.34 4.80 -13.48
CA SER A 93 -11.81 3.78 -12.54
C SER A 93 -13.33 3.63 -12.57
N GLN A 94 -14.07 4.73 -12.64
CA GLN A 94 -15.53 4.68 -12.81
C GLN A 94 -15.94 3.96 -14.10
N CYS A 95 -15.24 4.24 -15.22
CA CYS A 95 -15.48 3.54 -16.48
C CYS A 95 -15.19 2.04 -16.38
N TRP A 96 -14.11 1.67 -15.68
CA TRP A 96 -13.79 0.27 -15.42
C TRP A 96 -14.85 -0.43 -14.55
N ASP A 97 -15.34 0.23 -13.50
CA ASP A 97 -16.41 -0.29 -12.64
C ASP A 97 -17.69 -0.59 -13.44
N MET A 98 -18.05 0.26 -14.41
CA MET A 98 -19.19 0.02 -15.31
C MET A 98 -19.00 -1.26 -16.15
N VAL A 99 -17.80 -1.51 -16.68
CA VAL A 99 -17.47 -2.73 -17.43
C VAL A 99 -17.48 -3.95 -16.52
N ARG A 100 -16.84 -3.86 -15.34
CA ARG A 100 -16.79 -4.94 -14.36
C ARG A 100 -18.18 -5.36 -13.91
N ASN A 101 -19.02 -4.40 -13.52
CA ASN A 101 -20.37 -4.67 -13.05
C ASN A 101 -21.22 -5.31 -14.17
N ALA A 102 -21.07 -4.87 -15.42
CA ALA A 102 -21.74 -5.49 -16.56
C ALA A 102 -21.29 -6.93 -16.85
N ALA A 103 -20.04 -7.28 -16.52
CA ALA A 103 -19.51 -8.63 -16.72
C ALA A 103 -19.90 -9.61 -15.62
N MET A 104 -19.97 -9.12 -14.37
CA MET A 104 -20.37 -9.91 -13.20
C MET A 104 -21.87 -10.19 -13.16
N PHE A 105 -22.66 -9.50 -13.98
CA PHE A 105 -24.09 -9.70 -14.11
C PHE A 105 -24.41 -11.05 -14.77
N ASP A 106 -25.18 -11.89 -14.07
CA ASP A 106 -25.73 -13.15 -14.58
C ASP A 106 -27.27 -13.08 -14.58
N ASP A 107 -27.88 -13.18 -15.76
CA ASP A 107 -29.33 -13.22 -15.94
C ASP A 107 -29.92 -14.64 -15.95
N GLY A 108 -29.09 -15.66 -15.70
CA GLY A 108 -29.49 -17.07 -15.74
C GLY A 108 -29.84 -17.59 -17.14
N ALA A 109 -29.77 -16.77 -18.19
CA ALA A 109 -30.13 -17.11 -19.57
C ALA A 109 -28.93 -17.58 -20.41
N SER A 110 -27.81 -17.93 -19.78
CA SER A 110 -26.60 -18.50 -20.41
C SER A 110 -25.84 -17.58 -21.37
N ARG A 111 -26.21 -16.30 -21.52
CA ARG A 111 -25.57 -15.39 -22.48
C ARG A 111 -25.20 -14.04 -21.84
N GLY A 112 -23.98 -14.00 -21.30
CA GLY A 112 -23.37 -12.75 -20.83
C GLY A 112 -23.28 -11.67 -21.91
N LEU A 113 -23.11 -10.41 -21.48
CA LEU A 113 -23.04 -9.24 -22.38
C LEU A 113 -21.78 -9.23 -23.27
N PHE A 114 -20.74 -9.95 -22.88
CA PHE A 114 -19.43 -9.89 -23.51
C PHE A 114 -19.03 -11.21 -24.16
N THR A 115 -18.27 -11.09 -25.25
CA THR A 115 -17.55 -12.20 -25.88
C THR A 115 -16.07 -11.85 -25.99
N ALA A 116 -15.20 -12.73 -25.50
CA ALA A 116 -13.76 -12.59 -25.69
C ALA A 116 -13.33 -13.17 -27.04
N SER A 117 -12.33 -12.57 -27.66
CA SER A 117 -11.68 -13.10 -28.87
C SER A 117 -10.19 -12.79 -28.85
N ARG A 118 -9.36 -13.64 -29.45
CA ARG A 118 -7.92 -13.39 -29.54
C ARG A 118 -7.60 -12.53 -30.76
N SER A 119 -6.62 -11.65 -30.64
CA SER A 119 -6.22 -10.71 -31.68
C SER A 119 -5.14 -11.30 -32.59
N ALA A 120 -4.81 -10.60 -33.68
CA ALA A 120 -3.68 -10.96 -34.53
C ALA A 120 -2.34 -10.88 -33.77
N GLN A 121 -2.25 -9.96 -32.81
CA GLN A 121 -1.09 -9.74 -31.97
C GLN A 121 -1.11 -10.61 -30.69
N GLY A 122 -2.00 -11.59 -30.62
CA GLY A 122 -2.05 -12.61 -29.56
C GLY A 122 -2.75 -12.20 -28.26
N PHE A 123 -3.03 -10.91 -28.04
CA PHE A 123 -3.82 -10.44 -26.89
C PHE A 123 -5.31 -10.78 -27.03
N LEU A 124 -6.03 -10.82 -25.91
CA LEU A 124 -7.47 -11.02 -25.88
C LEU A 124 -8.21 -9.68 -25.92
N ALA A 125 -9.36 -9.64 -26.57
CA ALA A 125 -10.14 -8.43 -26.73
C ALA A 125 -11.62 -8.64 -26.42
N ILE A 126 -12.21 -7.67 -25.72
CA ILE A 126 -13.64 -7.60 -25.42
C ILE A 126 -14.21 -6.35 -26.09
N PRO A 127 -15.10 -6.47 -27.09
CA PRO A 127 -15.72 -5.32 -27.71
C PRO A 127 -16.76 -4.67 -26.79
N LEU A 128 -16.66 -3.36 -26.63
CA LEU A 128 -17.62 -2.54 -25.89
C LEU A 128 -18.53 -1.74 -26.83
N CYS A 129 -18.01 -1.33 -27.99
CA CYS A 129 -18.75 -0.58 -29.00
C CYS A 129 -18.23 -0.95 -30.40
N SER A 130 -19.12 -1.16 -31.37
CA SER A 130 -18.75 -1.41 -32.77
C SER A 130 -19.74 -0.76 -33.74
N LEU A 131 -19.23 0.17 -34.56
CA LEU A 131 -19.96 0.85 -35.63
C LEU A 131 -19.21 0.66 -36.96
N VAL A 132 -19.97 0.35 -38.00
CA VAL A 132 -19.48 0.16 -39.37
C VAL A 132 -20.29 1.06 -40.29
N LYS A 133 -19.60 1.76 -41.20
CA LYS A 133 -20.21 2.67 -42.18
C LYS A 133 -19.65 2.38 -43.57
N ASP A 134 -20.54 2.15 -44.53
CA ASP A 134 -20.18 1.85 -45.92
C ASP A 134 -19.16 0.70 -46.08
N GLY A 135 -19.28 -0.33 -45.24
CA GLY A 135 -18.39 -1.50 -45.21
C GLY A 135 -17.02 -1.25 -44.55
N ASN A 136 -16.77 -0.05 -44.04
CA ASN A 136 -15.54 0.32 -43.33
C ASN A 136 -15.79 0.49 -41.82
N LEU A 137 -14.74 0.29 -41.03
CA LEU A 137 -14.76 0.58 -39.60
C LEU A 137 -15.00 2.07 -39.37
N ASP A 138 -16.04 2.42 -38.60
CA ASP A 138 -16.36 3.80 -38.24
C ASP A 138 -15.85 4.11 -36.82
N GLU A 139 -16.34 3.37 -35.82
CA GLU A 139 -15.92 3.50 -34.43
C GLU A 139 -15.83 2.12 -33.78
N LEU A 140 -14.78 1.88 -32.97
CA LEU A 140 -14.64 0.63 -32.22
C LEU A 140 -13.92 0.87 -30.90
N ILE A 141 -14.58 0.53 -29.79
CA ILE A 141 -13.95 0.53 -28.46
C ILE A 141 -13.85 -0.91 -27.96
N ARG A 142 -12.67 -1.30 -27.52
CA ARG A 142 -12.40 -2.63 -26.96
C ARG A 142 -11.55 -2.54 -25.70
N VAL A 143 -11.74 -3.48 -24.78
CA VAL A 143 -10.72 -3.80 -23.78
C VAL A 143 -9.71 -4.72 -24.45
N HIS A 144 -8.43 -4.37 -24.47
CA HIS A 144 -7.35 -5.27 -24.86
C HIS A 144 -6.67 -5.78 -23.59
N VAL A 145 -6.40 -7.09 -23.53
CA VAL A 145 -5.78 -7.76 -22.39
C VAL A 145 -4.71 -8.73 -22.88
N TRP A 146 -3.46 -8.45 -22.55
CA TRP A 146 -2.35 -9.38 -22.70
C TRP A 146 -2.28 -10.22 -21.42
N MET A 147 -2.63 -11.50 -21.52
CA MET A 147 -2.60 -12.44 -20.39
C MET A 147 -1.26 -13.16 -20.33
N PRO A 148 -0.69 -13.50 -19.15
CA PRO A 148 0.50 -14.34 -19.07
C PRO A 148 0.18 -15.84 -19.30
N ASP A 149 -0.42 -16.14 -20.45
CA ASP A 149 -0.94 -17.45 -20.85
C ASP A 149 -0.04 -18.20 -21.84
N GLY A 150 1.17 -17.67 -22.11
CA GLY A 150 2.10 -18.20 -23.10
C GLY A 150 1.67 -17.99 -24.57
N MET A 151 0.53 -17.36 -24.81
CA MET A 151 -0.03 -17.16 -26.14
C MET A 151 0.18 -15.71 -26.57
N ARG A 152 1.28 -15.45 -27.29
CA ARG A 152 1.63 -14.13 -27.86
C ARG A 152 1.55 -14.14 -29.38
N GLY A 153 1.42 -12.95 -29.98
CA GLY A 153 1.48 -12.78 -31.43
C GLY A 153 2.84 -13.19 -31.99
N ASN A 154 2.88 -13.52 -33.28
CA ASN A 154 4.15 -13.82 -33.94
C ASN A 154 5.02 -12.55 -33.98
N PRO A 155 6.22 -12.54 -33.34
CA PRO A 155 7.06 -11.34 -33.25
C PRO A 155 7.49 -10.82 -34.63
N ASP A 156 7.59 -11.69 -35.63
CA ASP A 156 7.96 -11.33 -37.00
C ASP A 156 6.94 -10.38 -37.65
N PHE A 157 5.70 -10.34 -37.16
CA PHE A 157 4.60 -9.54 -37.70
C PHE A 157 4.06 -8.51 -36.68
N ALA A 158 4.87 -8.15 -35.68
CA ALA A 158 4.44 -7.30 -34.57
C ALA A 158 4.32 -5.81 -34.95
N VAL A 159 5.10 -5.34 -35.94
CA VAL A 159 5.04 -3.95 -36.41
C VAL A 159 3.88 -3.80 -37.40
N HIS A 160 2.92 -2.94 -37.07
CA HIS A 160 1.71 -2.76 -37.87
C HIS A 160 1.18 -1.33 -37.77
N SER A 161 0.27 -0.97 -38.68
CA SER A 161 -0.47 0.28 -38.61
C SER A 161 -1.98 0.07 -38.58
N HIS A 162 -2.72 1.10 -38.20
CA HIS A 162 -4.18 1.07 -38.11
C HIS A 162 -4.82 1.89 -39.23
N GLN A 163 -5.98 1.46 -39.72
CA GLN A 163 -6.74 2.23 -40.71
C GLN A 163 -7.26 3.55 -40.11
N PRO A 164 -7.97 3.54 -38.96
CA PRO A 164 -8.32 4.77 -38.26
C PRO A 164 -7.26 5.20 -37.23
N PHE A 165 -7.41 6.43 -36.75
CA PHE A 165 -6.73 6.90 -35.53
C PHE A 165 -7.07 5.98 -34.34
N ALA A 166 -6.12 5.81 -33.42
CA ALA A 166 -6.33 5.06 -32.19
C ALA A 166 -5.95 5.84 -30.92
N GLN A 167 -6.73 5.65 -29.86
CA GLN A 167 -6.48 6.15 -28.51
C GLN A 167 -6.49 4.99 -27.51
N SER A 168 -5.56 5.00 -26.57
CA SER A 168 -5.41 3.97 -25.53
C SER A 168 -5.51 4.58 -24.14
N TRP A 169 -6.14 3.91 -23.17
CA TRP A 169 -6.13 4.28 -21.75
C TRP A 169 -5.78 3.06 -20.89
N ILE A 170 -4.60 3.08 -20.26
CA ILE A 170 -4.05 1.92 -19.55
C ILE A 170 -4.82 1.66 -18.27
N LEU A 171 -5.36 0.44 -18.18
CA LEU A 171 -6.16 -0.04 -17.07
C LEU A 171 -5.34 -0.79 -16.03
N ALA A 172 -4.34 -1.57 -16.45
CA ALA A 172 -3.51 -2.40 -15.58
C ALA A 172 -2.21 -2.74 -16.29
N GLY A 173 -1.14 -2.92 -15.52
CA GLY A 173 0.18 -3.32 -16.00
C GLY A 173 0.91 -2.25 -16.81
N GLU A 174 2.02 -2.68 -17.38
CA GLU A 174 2.95 -1.82 -18.12
C GLU A 174 3.16 -2.39 -19.53
N GLY A 175 3.29 -1.48 -20.50
CA GLY A 175 3.60 -1.83 -21.89
C GLY A 175 4.42 -0.73 -22.55
N LEU A 176 5.33 -1.11 -23.43
CA LEU A 176 6.06 -0.16 -24.28
C LEU A 176 5.37 -0.03 -25.64
N ASP A 177 5.20 1.19 -26.12
CA ASP A 177 4.84 1.44 -27.51
C ASP A 177 6.06 1.94 -28.28
N HIS A 178 6.43 1.21 -29.33
CA HIS A 178 7.52 1.57 -30.23
C HIS A 178 6.94 2.16 -31.50
N SER A 179 7.36 3.36 -31.88
CA SER A 179 6.96 4.01 -33.13
C SER A 179 8.05 3.89 -34.19
N TYR A 180 7.62 3.73 -35.45
CA TYR A 180 8.52 3.52 -36.59
C TYR A 180 8.27 4.52 -37.72
N GLU A 181 9.35 5.02 -38.29
CA GLU A 181 9.34 5.63 -39.62
C GLU A 181 9.59 4.55 -40.66
N VAL A 182 8.71 4.47 -41.68
CA VAL A 182 8.73 3.39 -42.67
C VAL A 182 8.81 3.94 -44.08
N GLU A 183 9.93 3.69 -44.75
CA GLU A 183 10.21 4.15 -46.11
C GLU A 183 10.18 3.00 -47.13
N PRO A 184 9.70 3.22 -48.37
CA PRO A 184 9.85 2.25 -49.46
C PRO A 184 11.31 2.10 -49.88
N VAL A 185 11.74 0.87 -50.15
CA VAL A 185 13.07 0.60 -50.72
C VAL A 185 12.97 -0.35 -51.91
N THR A 186 13.89 -0.21 -52.87
CA THR A 186 13.94 -1.06 -54.08
C THR A 186 15.03 -2.12 -54.00
N ASN A 187 16.05 -1.93 -53.16
CA ASN A 187 17.16 -2.85 -52.97
C ASN A 187 16.89 -3.78 -51.77
N THR A 188 17.03 -5.08 -51.97
CA THR A 188 16.84 -6.09 -50.91
C THR A 188 17.84 -5.94 -49.77
N ASN A 189 19.05 -5.43 -50.03
CA ASN A 189 20.06 -5.25 -48.98
C ASN A 189 19.72 -4.11 -48.02
N ASP A 190 18.90 -3.15 -48.45
CA ASP A 190 18.50 -1.99 -47.66
C ASP A 190 17.13 -2.23 -46.98
N ALA A 191 16.48 -3.35 -47.27
CA ALA A 191 15.16 -3.70 -46.75
C ALA A 191 15.25 -4.41 -45.40
N THR A 192 14.66 -3.81 -44.38
CA THR A 192 14.48 -4.45 -43.07
C THR A 192 13.25 -5.37 -43.04
N HIS A 193 12.21 -5.05 -43.83
CA HIS A 193 10.91 -5.71 -43.81
C HIS A 193 10.29 -5.79 -45.22
N ALA A 194 9.26 -6.62 -45.36
CA ALA A 194 8.30 -6.55 -46.47
C ALA A 194 6.93 -6.11 -45.93
N LYS A 195 6.12 -5.46 -46.76
CA LYS A 195 4.74 -5.09 -46.43
C LYS A 195 3.80 -6.27 -46.71
N PHE A 196 2.91 -6.52 -45.77
CA PHE A 196 1.86 -7.53 -45.88
C PHE A 196 0.49 -6.85 -45.82
N ALA A 197 -0.42 -7.31 -46.69
CA ALA A 197 -1.80 -6.89 -46.72
C ALA A 197 -2.67 -7.81 -45.84
N LEU A 198 -3.69 -7.26 -45.20
CA LEU A 198 -4.63 -8.03 -44.37
C LEU A 198 -5.76 -8.60 -45.24
N ALA A 199 -5.96 -9.92 -45.15
CA ALA A 199 -7.11 -10.63 -45.72
C ALA A 199 -7.95 -11.28 -44.61
N TRP A 200 -9.27 -11.12 -44.69
CA TRP A 200 -10.23 -11.58 -43.68
C TRP A 200 -11.06 -12.77 -44.20
N SER A 201 -11.54 -13.63 -43.30
CA SER A 201 -12.55 -14.65 -43.64
C SER A 201 -13.96 -14.08 -43.52
N GLY A 202 -14.77 -14.24 -44.58
CA GLY A 202 -16.22 -14.04 -44.52
C GLY A 202 -16.91 -15.17 -43.73
N SER A 203 -18.15 -14.95 -43.32
CA SER A 203 -18.94 -15.86 -42.47
C SER A 203 -19.30 -17.23 -43.10
N ASP A 204 -18.94 -17.49 -44.35
CA ASP A 204 -19.23 -18.74 -45.06
C ASP A 204 -17.96 -19.56 -45.34
N ALA A 205 -17.88 -20.75 -44.76
CA ALA A 205 -16.75 -21.69 -44.87
C ALA A 205 -16.55 -22.31 -46.28
N GLN A 206 -17.33 -21.91 -47.29
CA GLN A 206 -17.27 -22.44 -48.66
C GLN A 206 -17.00 -21.38 -49.76
N SER A 207 -16.80 -20.11 -49.39
CA SER A 207 -16.42 -19.06 -50.35
C SER A 207 -14.90 -19.03 -50.56
N LYS A 208 -14.44 -19.25 -51.79
CA LYS A 208 -13.03 -19.09 -52.23
C LYS A 208 -12.69 -17.64 -52.65
N SER A 209 -13.46 -16.64 -52.22
CA SER A 209 -13.11 -15.23 -52.43
C SER A 209 -12.79 -14.57 -51.09
N HIS A 210 -11.53 -14.21 -50.89
CA HIS A 210 -11.08 -13.39 -49.76
C HIS A 210 -11.57 -11.96 -49.97
N ASP A 211 -12.51 -11.51 -49.14
CA ASP A 211 -13.09 -10.18 -49.25
C ASP A 211 -12.32 -9.19 -48.35
N LYS A 212 -12.13 -7.94 -48.83
CA LYS A 212 -11.38 -6.89 -48.11
C LYS A 212 -12.22 -6.16 -47.05
N THR A 213 -13.46 -6.59 -46.86
CA THR A 213 -14.48 -5.94 -46.04
C THR A 213 -14.40 -6.40 -44.57
N TYR A 214 -14.47 -5.45 -43.62
CA TYR A 214 -14.33 -5.74 -42.18
C TYR A 214 -15.54 -6.53 -41.63
N THR A 215 -15.29 -7.51 -40.76
CA THR A 215 -16.33 -8.30 -40.05
C THR A 215 -15.99 -8.43 -38.57
N ALA A 216 -16.96 -8.23 -37.68
CA ALA A 216 -16.73 -8.18 -36.22
C ALA A 216 -16.49 -9.57 -35.56
N HIS A 217 -16.82 -10.67 -36.24
CA HIS A 217 -16.70 -12.04 -35.72
C HIS A 217 -15.95 -12.95 -36.71
N GLN A 218 -14.62 -12.98 -36.59
CA GLN A 218 -13.74 -13.72 -37.49
C GLN A 218 -13.07 -14.90 -36.79
N THR A 219 -12.92 -16.01 -37.51
CA THR A 219 -12.26 -17.23 -36.97
C THR A 219 -10.74 -17.18 -37.12
N TYR A 220 -10.24 -16.49 -38.15
CA TYR A 220 -8.80 -16.27 -38.39
C TYR A 220 -8.56 -15.05 -39.30
N SER A 221 -7.34 -14.52 -39.29
CA SER A 221 -6.83 -13.50 -40.23
C SER A 221 -5.58 -14.00 -40.94
N ILE A 222 -5.37 -13.58 -42.19
CA ILE A 222 -4.16 -13.90 -42.97
C ILE A 222 -3.44 -12.59 -43.31
N VAL A 223 -2.14 -12.54 -43.09
CA VAL A 223 -1.27 -11.50 -43.65
C VAL A 223 -0.65 -12.04 -44.93
N GLU A 224 -0.90 -11.39 -46.07
CA GLU A 224 -0.42 -11.79 -47.39
C GLU A 224 0.72 -10.91 -47.85
N ASN A 225 1.85 -11.51 -48.26
CA ASN A 225 3.01 -10.76 -48.72
C ASN A 225 2.67 -9.98 -50.00
N THR A 226 2.87 -8.65 -49.99
CA THR A 226 2.60 -7.78 -51.15
C THR A 226 3.76 -7.71 -52.14
N GLY A 227 4.95 -8.18 -51.74
CA GLY A 227 6.20 -8.03 -52.48
C GLY A 227 6.85 -6.64 -52.35
N GLU A 228 6.21 -5.70 -51.65
CA GLU A 228 6.77 -4.37 -51.43
C GLU A 228 7.79 -4.38 -50.29
N LEU A 229 9.05 -4.04 -50.60
CA LEU A 229 10.12 -3.95 -49.62
C LEU A 229 10.10 -2.60 -48.88
N ARG A 230 10.33 -2.66 -47.56
CA ARG A 230 10.27 -1.51 -46.65
C ARG A 230 11.49 -1.46 -45.72
N LYS A 231 11.93 -0.26 -45.39
CA LYS A 231 12.88 -0.01 -44.31
C LYS A 231 12.15 0.68 -43.16
N ALA A 232 12.12 0.03 -42.01
CA ALA A 232 11.53 0.53 -40.78
C ALA A 232 12.65 0.95 -39.83
N THR A 233 12.61 2.20 -39.37
CA THR A 233 13.55 2.75 -38.39
C THR A 233 12.76 3.14 -37.15
N GLU A 234 13.15 2.62 -35.98
CA GLU A 234 12.52 3.01 -34.72
C GLU A 234 12.86 4.46 -34.39
N ILE A 235 11.83 5.27 -34.12
CA ILE A 235 11.98 6.70 -33.84
C ILE A 235 11.72 7.06 -32.38
N SER A 236 10.91 6.26 -31.67
CA SER A 236 10.68 6.39 -30.24
C SER A 236 10.22 5.07 -29.62
N SER A 237 10.45 4.94 -28.31
CA SER A 237 9.93 3.87 -27.46
C SER A 237 9.46 4.52 -26.16
N GLU A 238 8.16 4.39 -25.84
CA GLU A 238 7.54 5.04 -24.70
C GLU A 238 6.92 3.99 -23.76
N LEU A 239 7.25 4.06 -22.47
CA LEU A 239 6.65 3.23 -21.43
C LEU A 239 5.31 3.83 -20.99
N HIS A 240 4.27 3.01 -21.00
CA HIS A 240 2.93 3.36 -20.53
C HIS A 240 2.52 2.47 -19.37
N GLU A 241 2.18 3.10 -18.24
CA GLU A 241 1.78 2.46 -16.99
C GLU A 241 0.29 2.74 -16.71
N THR A 242 -0.28 2.08 -15.70
CA THR A 242 -1.68 2.28 -15.28
C THR A 242 -2.06 3.75 -15.09
N ASN A 243 -3.23 4.15 -15.60
CA ASN A 243 -3.76 5.52 -15.66
C ASN A 243 -3.07 6.48 -16.64
N THR A 244 -2.17 5.99 -17.50
CA THR A 244 -1.63 6.78 -18.63
C THR A 244 -2.45 6.57 -19.90
N THR A 245 -2.21 7.41 -20.91
CA THR A 245 -2.88 7.37 -22.21
C THR A 245 -1.89 7.71 -23.31
N TYR A 246 -2.08 7.12 -24.49
CA TYR A 246 -1.31 7.43 -25.70
C TYR A 246 -2.18 7.27 -26.93
N SER A 247 -1.73 7.85 -28.05
CA SER A 247 -2.46 7.85 -29.31
C SER A 247 -1.58 7.43 -30.48
N ILE A 248 -2.15 6.72 -31.44
CA ILE A 248 -1.49 6.29 -32.67
C ILE A 248 -2.23 6.92 -33.85
N PRO A 249 -1.59 7.78 -34.65
CA PRO A 249 -2.19 8.33 -35.86
C PRO A 249 -2.59 7.24 -36.87
N ALA A 250 -3.58 7.54 -37.71
CA ALA A 250 -3.96 6.65 -38.81
C ALA A 250 -2.75 6.37 -39.72
N ALA A 251 -2.56 5.10 -40.11
CA ALA A 251 -1.43 4.57 -40.88
C ALA A 251 -0.02 4.72 -40.26
N ALA A 252 0.12 5.24 -39.03
CA ALA A 252 1.40 5.23 -38.33
C ALA A 252 1.78 3.80 -37.92
N PHE A 253 3.04 3.42 -38.15
CA PHE A 253 3.55 2.10 -37.79
C PHE A 253 4.04 2.10 -36.36
N HIS A 254 3.55 1.13 -35.59
CA HIS A 254 3.92 0.95 -34.21
C HIS A 254 3.96 -0.53 -33.81
N ARG A 255 4.49 -0.80 -32.63
CA ARG A 255 4.52 -2.12 -32.00
C ARG A 255 4.34 -1.97 -30.49
N SER A 256 3.37 -2.68 -29.94
CA SER A 256 3.21 -2.77 -28.48
C SER A 256 3.98 -3.98 -27.94
N GLU A 257 4.87 -3.72 -27.00
CA GLU A 257 5.68 -4.72 -26.30
C GLU A 257 5.19 -4.84 -24.84
N VAL A 258 4.82 -6.06 -24.45
CA VAL A 258 4.37 -6.39 -23.10
C VAL A 258 5.13 -7.62 -22.65
N SER A 259 5.63 -7.60 -21.41
CA SER A 259 6.31 -8.75 -20.84
C SER A 259 5.44 -10.01 -20.88
N PRO A 260 5.99 -11.18 -21.27
CA PRO A 260 5.22 -12.42 -21.39
C PRO A 260 4.65 -12.91 -20.05
N ASP A 261 5.27 -12.50 -18.94
CA ASP A 261 4.92 -12.97 -17.59
C ASP A 261 3.94 -12.04 -16.86
N SER A 262 3.65 -10.86 -17.40
CA SER A 262 2.76 -9.87 -16.77
C SER A 262 1.46 -9.72 -17.53
N LEU A 263 0.42 -9.29 -16.82
CA LEU A 263 -0.81 -8.81 -17.43
C LEU A 263 -0.65 -7.36 -17.85
N HIS A 264 -1.15 -7.00 -19.03
CA HIS A 264 -1.37 -5.60 -19.44
C HIS A 264 -2.78 -5.44 -19.98
N ALA A 265 -3.49 -4.38 -19.60
CA ALA A 265 -4.83 -4.11 -20.09
C ALA A 265 -5.05 -2.63 -20.40
N THR A 266 -5.81 -2.36 -21.46
CA THR A 266 -6.13 -1.00 -21.89
C THR A 266 -7.51 -0.91 -22.53
N PHE A 267 -8.21 0.22 -22.35
CA PHE A 267 -9.27 0.61 -23.27
C PHE A 267 -8.65 1.15 -24.55
N PHE A 268 -9.06 0.60 -25.69
CA PHE A 268 -8.52 0.98 -26.99
C PHE A 268 -9.66 1.41 -27.92
N PHE A 269 -9.64 2.68 -28.33
CA PHE A 269 -10.64 3.31 -29.19
C PHE A 269 -10.07 3.59 -30.57
N PHE A 270 -10.70 3.04 -31.60
CA PHE A 270 -10.46 3.34 -33.00
C PHE A 270 -11.50 4.35 -33.50
N ASP A 271 -11.06 5.50 -34.01
CA ASP A 271 -11.92 6.62 -34.44
C ASP A 271 -11.64 7.04 -35.89
N ALA A 272 -12.49 6.61 -36.83
CA ALA A 272 -12.35 6.99 -38.23
C ALA A 272 -12.62 8.48 -38.48
N HIS A 273 -13.32 9.17 -37.55
CA HIS A 273 -13.58 10.61 -37.64
C HIS A 273 -12.29 11.44 -37.61
N ARG A 274 -11.26 10.96 -36.89
CA ARG A 274 -9.95 11.63 -36.77
C ARG A 274 -8.96 11.22 -37.88
N GLY A 275 -9.44 10.52 -38.90
CA GLY A 275 -8.64 10.07 -40.03
C GLY A 275 -8.88 8.59 -40.32
N PHE A 276 -8.98 8.24 -41.59
CA PHE A 276 -9.11 6.86 -42.06
C PHE A 276 -8.27 6.65 -43.31
N VAL A 277 -7.26 5.78 -43.23
CA VAL A 277 -6.41 5.39 -44.35
C VAL A 277 -6.71 3.96 -44.70
N LYS A 278 -7.19 3.73 -45.93
CA LYS A 278 -7.62 2.40 -46.38
C LYS A 278 -6.49 1.38 -46.37
N ASP A 279 -5.28 1.83 -46.71
CA ASP A 279 -4.07 1.02 -46.80
C ASP A 279 -3.25 1.12 -45.51
N ALA A 280 -3.65 0.34 -44.50
CA ALA A 280 -2.88 0.11 -43.28
C ALA A 280 -2.34 -1.32 -43.30
N GLY A 281 -1.01 -1.44 -43.26
CA GLY A 281 -0.31 -2.69 -43.49
C GLY A 281 0.33 -3.27 -42.23
N VAL A 282 0.72 -4.53 -42.32
CA VAL A 282 1.59 -5.19 -41.34
C VAL A 282 2.97 -5.32 -41.97
N LEU A 283 4.03 -5.12 -41.20
CA LEU A 283 5.39 -5.41 -41.66
C LEU A 283 5.78 -6.80 -41.20
N GLY A 284 6.44 -7.53 -42.09
CA GLY A 284 6.95 -8.87 -41.83
C GLY A 284 8.36 -9.05 -42.40
N PRO A 285 8.93 -10.26 -42.30
CA PRO A 285 10.27 -10.54 -42.82
C PRO A 285 10.37 -10.25 -44.32
N PRO A 286 11.50 -9.70 -44.83
CA PRO A 286 11.67 -9.33 -46.24
C PRO A 286 11.41 -10.47 -47.24
N LYS A 287 11.63 -11.72 -46.82
CA LYS A 287 11.40 -12.94 -47.60
C LYS A 287 10.39 -13.89 -46.92
N GLY A 288 9.47 -13.34 -46.12
CA GLY A 288 8.49 -14.12 -45.36
C GLY A 288 7.31 -14.59 -46.21
N ASP A 289 6.83 -15.80 -45.94
CA ASP A 289 5.57 -16.32 -46.49
C ASP A 289 4.36 -15.72 -45.75
N SER A 290 3.17 -15.83 -46.36
CA SER A 290 1.91 -15.42 -45.74
C SER A 290 1.65 -16.20 -44.44
N PHE A 291 1.17 -15.53 -43.40
CA PHE A 291 0.95 -16.11 -42.07
C PHE A 291 -0.53 -16.07 -41.67
N LYS A 292 -1.05 -17.19 -41.15
CA LYS A 292 -2.44 -17.34 -40.70
C LYS A 292 -2.51 -17.35 -39.18
N GLN A 293 -3.29 -16.42 -38.62
CA GLN A 293 -3.47 -16.28 -37.18
C GLN A 293 -4.92 -16.61 -36.77
N TYR A 294 -5.08 -17.57 -35.85
CA TYR A 294 -6.38 -17.96 -35.30
C TYR A 294 -6.85 -16.99 -34.19
N ARG A 295 -8.16 -16.79 -34.08
CA ARG A 295 -8.81 -15.82 -33.18
C ARG A 295 -9.45 -16.48 -31.94
N ASP A 296 -9.18 -17.76 -31.72
CA ASP A 296 -9.73 -18.55 -30.61
C ASP A 296 -9.20 -18.03 -29.26
N PRO A 297 -10.07 -17.65 -28.31
CA PRO A 297 -9.65 -17.28 -26.96
C PRO A 297 -9.09 -18.46 -26.14
N ALA A 298 -9.16 -19.70 -26.64
CA ALA A 298 -8.70 -20.92 -25.97
C ALA A 298 -9.42 -21.19 -24.64
N GLY A 299 -10.74 -21.00 -24.64
CA GLY A 299 -11.61 -21.26 -23.48
C GLY A 299 -11.68 -20.12 -22.46
N ILE A 300 -10.82 -19.10 -22.55
CA ILE A 300 -10.86 -17.94 -21.66
C ILE A 300 -12.12 -17.10 -21.93
N THR A 301 -12.94 -16.93 -20.91
CA THR A 301 -14.18 -16.15 -20.95
C THR A 301 -13.92 -14.65 -20.73
N ALA A 302 -14.89 -13.82 -21.11
CA ALA A 302 -14.82 -12.38 -20.84
C ALA A 302 -14.84 -12.05 -19.34
N LEU A 303 -15.56 -12.86 -18.55
CA LEU A 303 -15.62 -12.72 -17.09
C LEU A 303 -14.26 -12.99 -16.45
N GLU A 304 -13.59 -14.09 -16.82
CA GLU A 304 -12.25 -14.43 -16.31
C GLU A 304 -11.22 -13.34 -16.67
N LEU A 305 -11.29 -12.78 -17.89
CA LEU A 305 -10.43 -11.66 -18.29
C LEU A 305 -10.65 -10.43 -17.41
N ILE A 306 -11.90 -10.05 -17.19
CA ILE A 306 -12.25 -8.87 -16.39
C ILE A 306 -11.85 -9.09 -14.93
N GLN A 307 -12.06 -10.29 -14.38
CA GLN A 307 -11.59 -10.67 -13.05
C GLN A 307 -10.06 -10.59 -12.93
N ALA A 308 -9.32 -11.06 -13.94
CA ALA A 308 -7.86 -10.99 -13.95
C ALA A 308 -7.36 -9.53 -13.98
N VAL A 309 -7.98 -8.66 -14.80
CA VAL A 309 -7.67 -7.23 -14.82
C VAL A 309 -7.99 -6.57 -13.48
N ASP A 310 -9.15 -6.87 -12.88
CA ASP A 310 -9.56 -6.30 -11.60
C ASP A 310 -8.65 -6.72 -10.44
N ALA A 311 -8.19 -7.99 -10.46
CA ALA A 311 -7.25 -8.52 -9.49
C ALA A 311 -5.89 -7.79 -9.57
N VAL A 312 -5.35 -7.60 -10.78
CA VAL A 312 -4.08 -6.88 -10.97
C VAL A 312 -4.22 -5.39 -10.60
N ARG A 313 -5.32 -4.73 -10.97
CA ARG A 313 -5.61 -3.35 -10.55
C ARG A 313 -5.63 -3.20 -9.02
N SER A 314 -6.30 -4.13 -8.35
CA SER A 314 -6.38 -4.14 -6.88
C SER A 314 -5.00 -4.35 -6.24
N TRP A 315 -4.19 -5.23 -6.82
CA TRP A 315 -2.82 -5.46 -6.39
C TRP A 315 -1.93 -4.22 -6.60
N GLU A 316 -2.00 -3.58 -7.76
CA GLU A 316 -1.23 -2.35 -8.07
C GLU A 316 -1.60 -1.20 -7.13
N ALA A 317 -2.89 -1.05 -6.81
CA ALA A 317 -3.36 -0.04 -5.88
C ALA A 317 -2.76 -0.24 -4.47
N LEU A 318 -2.76 -1.50 -3.98
CA LEU A 318 -2.16 -1.85 -2.69
C LEU A 318 -0.63 -1.69 -2.69
N MET A 319 0.04 -2.06 -3.77
CA MET A 319 1.48 -1.87 -3.92
C MET A 319 1.85 -0.39 -3.92
N GLU A 320 1.07 0.45 -4.61
CA GLU A 320 1.30 1.88 -4.64
C GLU A 320 0.98 2.56 -3.30
N GLU A 321 -0.08 2.12 -2.61
CA GLU A 321 -0.36 2.51 -1.22
C GLU A 321 0.83 2.18 -0.32
N GLY A 322 1.34 0.94 -0.39
CA GLY A 322 2.48 0.49 0.40
C GLY A 322 3.75 1.29 0.13
N ARG A 323 4.08 1.52 -1.14
CA ARG A 323 5.24 2.34 -1.53
C ARG A 323 5.09 3.81 -1.11
N LYS A 324 3.89 4.38 -1.15
CA LYS A 324 3.63 5.75 -0.66
C LYS A 324 3.86 5.86 0.85
N HIS A 325 3.39 4.88 1.63
CA HIS A 325 3.66 4.83 3.06
C HIS A 325 5.16 4.64 3.35
N ALA A 326 5.83 3.74 2.64
CA ALA A 326 7.27 3.53 2.75
C ALA A 326 8.08 4.83 2.47
N GLN A 327 7.69 5.59 1.43
CA GLN A 327 8.31 6.89 1.12
C GLN A 327 8.13 7.93 2.23
N LYS A 328 7.02 7.86 2.97
CA LYS A 328 6.75 8.71 4.14
C LYS A 328 7.34 8.16 5.44
N THR A 329 8.05 7.03 5.38
CA THR A 329 8.57 6.29 6.53
C THR A 329 7.49 5.72 7.47
N ASP A 330 6.25 5.60 6.97
CA ASP A 330 5.12 4.95 7.66
C ASP A 330 5.21 3.43 7.46
N TRP A 331 6.29 2.82 7.95
CA TRP A 331 6.66 1.43 7.63
C TRP A 331 5.59 0.40 7.99
N GLU A 332 4.76 0.66 9.01
CA GLU A 332 3.71 -0.25 9.44
C GLU A 332 2.52 -0.25 8.46
N ASP A 333 2.09 0.92 8.02
CA ASP A 333 1.06 1.06 6.99
C ASP A 333 1.56 0.50 5.65
N ALA A 334 2.85 0.67 5.35
CA ALA A 334 3.48 0.06 4.18
C ALA A 334 3.40 -1.48 4.24
N LEU A 335 3.85 -2.08 5.34
CA LEU A 335 3.79 -3.53 5.54
C LEU A 335 2.36 -4.05 5.49
N ARG A 336 1.38 -3.29 6.00
CA ARG A 336 -0.05 -3.63 5.90
C ARG A 336 -0.51 -3.71 4.46
N ALA A 337 -0.22 -2.70 3.65
CA ALA A 337 -0.64 -2.67 2.26
C ALA A 337 0.00 -3.83 1.46
N PHE A 338 1.29 -4.11 1.70
CA PHE A 338 1.96 -5.26 1.09
C PHE A 338 1.39 -6.61 1.55
N ASN A 339 1.05 -6.77 2.84
CA ASN A 339 0.39 -8.00 3.32
C ASN A 339 -1.01 -8.19 2.72
N LYS A 340 -1.75 -7.11 2.43
CA LYS A 340 -2.99 -7.21 1.66
C LYS A 340 -2.71 -7.62 0.22
N ALA A 341 -1.68 -7.05 -0.42
CA ALA A 341 -1.31 -7.36 -1.79
C ALA A 341 -0.91 -8.83 -1.97
N ILE A 342 -0.08 -9.39 -1.08
CA ILE A 342 0.33 -10.80 -1.14
C ILE A 342 -0.84 -11.76 -0.93
N SER A 343 -1.85 -11.37 -0.13
CA SER A 343 -3.08 -12.17 0.05
C SER A 343 -3.93 -12.27 -1.23
N LEU A 344 -3.73 -11.39 -2.22
CA LEU A 344 -4.38 -11.51 -3.53
C LEU A 344 -3.71 -12.59 -4.39
N CYS A 345 -2.43 -12.87 -4.16
CA CYS A 345 -1.65 -13.87 -4.88
C CYS A 345 -1.81 -15.29 -4.31
N SER A 346 -2.70 -15.51 -3.34
CA SER A 346 -2.90 -16.82 -2.72
C SER A 346 -3.44 -17.85 -3.74
N PRO A 347 -3.04 -19.14 -3.66
CA PRO A 347 -3.45 -20.17 -4.62
C PRO A 347 -4.97 -20.37 -4.77
N GLU A 348 -5.73 -20.03 -3.73
CA GLU A 348 -7.20 -20.10 -3.72
C GLU A 348 -7.86 -19.04 -4.61
N LYS A 349 -7.14 -17.97 -4.96
CA LYS A 349 -7.61 -16.90 -5.83
C LYS A 349 -7.06 -17.11 -7.23
N ALA A 350 -7.92 -17.02 -8.24
CA ALA A 350 -7.51 -17.05 -9.64
C ALA A 350 -6.80 -15.72 -10.00
N PHE A 351 -5.49 -15.64 -9.70
CA PHE A 351 -4.65 -14.48 -9.98
C PHE A 351 -3.71 -14.75 -11.17
N PRO A 352 -3.63 -13.86 -12.18
CA PRO A 352 -2.79 -14.07 -13.36
C PRO A 352 -1.31 -14.07 -12.99
N ASN A 353 -0.63 -15.20 -13.21
CA ASN A 353 0.75 -15.44 -12.82
C ASN A 353 1.06 -15.05 -11.36
N ALA A 354 0.29 -15.60 -10.42
CA ALA A 354 0.38 -15.31 -9.00
C ALA A 354 1.82 -15.31 -8.45
N ASN A 355 2.67 -16.24 -8.91
CA ASN A 355 4.07 -16.35 -8.48
C ASN A 355 4.86 -15.05 -8.75
N LEU A 356 4.79 -14.50 -9.96
CA LEU A 356 5.52 -13.26 -10.31
C LEU A 356 5.16 -12.13 -9.34
N TYR A 357 3.86 -11.90 -9.16
CA TYR A 357 3.36 -10.82 -8.33
C TYR A 357 3.66 -11.07 -6.85
N GLU A 358 3.56 -12.32 -6.37
CA GLU A 358 3.98 -12.72 -5.01
C GLU A 358 5.44 -12.33 -4.77
N HIS A 359 6.35 -12.67 -5.68
CA HIS A 359 7.77 -12.36 -5.54
C HIS A 359 8.07 -10.85 -5.53
N LEU A 360 7.33 -10.06 -6.30
CA LEU A 360 7.42 -8.59 -6.25
C LEU A 360 6.99 -8.05 -4.87
N VAL A 361 5.90 -8.56 -4.29
CA VAL A 361 5.47 -8.14 -2.93
C VAL A 361 6.43 -8.61 -1.85
N LEU A 362 6.94 -9.85 -1.94
CA LEU A 362 7.91 -10.39 -0.99
C LEU A 362 9.16 -9.52 -0.91
N GLY A 363 9.63 -8.99 -2.05
CA GLY A 363 10.76 -8.06 -2.07
C GLY A 363 10.48 -6.80 -1.26
N GLU A 364 9.33 -6.16 -1.47
CA GLU A 364 8.92 -4.96 -0.70
C GLU A 364 8.72 -5.24 0.80
N ILE A 365 8.17 -6.41 1.16
CA ILE A 365 8.07 -6.88 2.54
C ILE A 365 9.47 -7.05 3.15
N GLY A 366 10.41 -7.62 2.38
CA GLY A 366 11.81 -7.77 2.77
C GLY A 366 12.50 -6.44 3.03
N CYS A 367 12.36 -5.48 2.10
CA CYS A 367 12.83 -4.10 2.25
C CYS A 367 12.29 -3.44 3.52
N THR A 368 11.00 -3.61 3.79
CA THR A 368 10.33 -3.03 4.96
C THR A 368 10.81 -3.68 6.26
N ASN A 369 10.99 -5.00 6.29
CA ASN A 369 11.54 -5.70 7.46
C ASN A 369 12.98 -5.27 7.78
N ARG A 370 13.80 -4.99 6.76
CA ARG A 370 15.15 -4.45 6.96
C ARG A 370 15.11 -3.10 7.68
N ARG A 371 14.16 -2.23 7.33
CA ARG A 371 13.96 -0.92 8.00
C ARG A 371 13.48 -1.05 9.45
N PHE A 372 12.94 -2.21 9.84
CA PHE A 372 12.63 -2.55 11.23
C PHE A 372 13.78 -3.25 11.97
N GLY A 373 14.97 -3.37 11.37
CA GLY A 373 16.08 -4.13 11.95
C GLY A 373 15.86 -5.64 11.99
N ARG A 374 14.80 -6.16 11.33
CA ARG A 374 14.44 -7.59 11.31
C ARG A 374 15.21 -8.31 10.20
N TYR A 375 16.54 -8.37 10.33
CA TYR A 375 17.40 -8.80 9.23
C TYR A 375 17.20 -10.26 8.80
N ASP A 376 16.92 -11.17 9.74
CA ASP A 376 16.65 -12.57 9.38
C ASP A 376 15.38 -12.71 8.53
N ALA A 377 14.31 -12.03 8.93
CA ALA A 377 13.07 -12.01 8.16
C ALA A 377 13.27 -11.30 6.81
N ALA A 378 13.95 -10.15 6.81
CA ALA A 378 14.26 -9.40 5.59
C ALA A 378 15.04 -10.27 4.59
N ARG A 379 16.08 -10.97 5.05
CA ARG A 379 16.86 -11.90 4.23
C ARG A 379 15.97 -12.99 3.63
N ALA A 380 15.19 -13.69 4.46
CA ALA A 380 14.34 -14.78 3.99
C ALA A 380 13.34 -14.33 2.90
N TYR A 381 12.74 -13.15 3.08
CA TYR A 381 11.84 -12.57 2.08
C TYR A 381 12.56 -12.15 0.80
N LEU A 382 13.70 -11.47 0.91
CA LEU A 382 14.48 -10.98 -0.23
C LEU A 382 15.08 -12.13 -1.05
N GLU A 383 15.64 -13.15 -0.42
CA GLU A 383 16.14 -14.35 -1.09
C GLU A 383 15.02 -15.07 -1.86
N LYS A 384 13.85 -15.25 -1.22
CA LYS A 384 12.69 -15.84 -1.88
C LYS A 384 12.24 -14.99 -3.06
N ALA A 385 12.19 -13.65 -2.93
CA ALA A 385 11.85 -12.75 -4.02
C ALA A 385 12.83 -12.86 -5.19
N ILE A 386 14.13 -12.75 -4.93
CA ILE A 386 15.20 -12.79 -5.96
C ILE A 386 15.23 -14.13 -6.70
N SER A 387 15.02 -15.24 -5.99
CA SER A 387 15.04 -16.58 -6.57
C SER A 387 13.88 -16.85 -7.53
N GLY A 388 12.75 -16.16 -7.35
CA GLY A 388 11.55 -16.30 -8.18
C GLY A 388 11.43 -15.29 -9.32
N LEU A 389 12.34 -14.33 -9.40
CA LEU A 389 12.36 -13.31 -10.45
C LEU A 389 13.44 -13.60 -11.49
N ARG A 390 13.09 -13.39 -12.76
CA ARG A 390 14.08 -13.31 -13.85
C ARG A 390 14.90 -12.00 -13.74
N PRO A 391 16.02 -11.84 -14.47
CA PRO A 391 16.72 -10.57 -14.55
C PRO A 391 15.78 -9.42 -14.94
N CYS A 392 15.58 -8.48 -14.03
CA CYS A 392 14.79 -7.26 -14.20
C CYS A 392 15.23 -6.23 -13.15
N ILE A 393 14.82 -4.96 -13.32
CA ILE A 393 15.21 -3.88 -12.41
C ILE A 393 14.81 -4.17 -10.96
N GLN A 394 13.60 -4.67 -10.72
CA GLN A 394 13.13 -4.98 -9.36
C GLN A 394 14.00 -6.06 -8.68
N ARG A 395 14.43 -7.07 -9.43
CA ARG A 395 15.37 -8.09 -8.91
C ARG A 395 16.71 -7.47 -8.52
N VAL A 396 17.22 -6.54 -9.32
CA VAL A 396 18.47 -5.81 -9.02
C VAL A 396 18.32 -4.97 -7.74
N GLU A 397 17.20 -4.25 -7.61
CA GLU A 397 16.89 -3.46 -6.41
C GLU A 397 16.84 -4.36 -5.16
N PHE A 398 16.17 -5.51 -5.23
CA PHE A 398 16.09 -6.48 -4.13
C PHE A 398 17.45 -7.09 -3.79
N SER A 399 18.29 -7.41 -4.78
CA SER A 399 19.68 -7.84 -4.54
C SER A 399 20.48 -6.77 -3.81
N GLY A 400 20.30 -5.49 -4.15
CA GLY A 400 20.91 -4.38 -3.44
C GLY A 400 20.41 -4.22 -2.00
N GLU A 401 19.13 -4.45 -1.74
CA GLU A 401 18.56 -4.44 -0.37
C GLU A 401 19.04 -5.66 0.44
N LEU A 402 19.21 -6.82 -0.21
CA LEU A 402 19.78 -8.02 0.41
C LEU A 402 21.24 -7.78 0.82
N GLY A 403 22.04 -7.16 -0.06
CA GLY A 403 23.42 -6.77 0.26
C GLY A 403 23.50 -5.81 1.44
N VAL A 404 22.58 -4.83 1.55
CA VAL A 404 22.53 -3.93 2.73
C VAL A 404 22.15 -4.70 3.99
N THR A 405 21.23 -5.66 3.87
CA THR A 405 20.83 -6.54 4.99
C THR A 405 22.04 -7.34 5.50
N TYR A 406 22.79 -7.99 4.61
CA TYR A 406 24.02 -8.71 4.95
C TYR A 406 25.05 -7.81 5.63
N ARG A 407 25.29 -6.63 5.07
CA ARG A 407 26.26 -5.67 5.58
C ARG A 407 25.92 -5.24 7.02
N HIS A 408 24.66 -4.92 7.29
CA HIS A 408 24.20 -4.53 8.62
C HIS A 408 24.23 -5.70 9.62
N ALA A 409 24.03 -6.93 9.14
CA ALA A 409 24.21 -8.15 9.92
C ALA A 409 25.68 -8.55 10.14
N GLY A 410 26.65 -7.80 9.57
CA GLY A 410 28.08 -8.08 9.69
C GLY A 410 28.61 -9.17 8.74
N LEU A 411 27.78 -9.67 7.82
CA LEU A 411 28.13 -10.68 6.82
C LEU A 411 28.73 -9.99 5.58
N LEU A 412 29.96 -9.49 5.72
CA LEU A 412 30.58 -8.60 4.72
C LEU A 412 30.90 -9.30 3.40
N GLU A 413 31.29 -10.58 3.42
CA GLU A 413 31.54 -11.37 2.22
C GLU A 413 30.26 -11.62 1.41
N ASP A 414 29.16 -11.96 2.08
CA ASP A 414 27.85 -12.14 1.43
C ASP A 414 27.32 -10.80 0.88
N ALA A 415 27.55 -9.71 1.61
CA ALA A 415 27.24 -8.36 1.14
C ALA A 415 28.03 -8.00 -0.13
N ALA A 416 29.34 -8.29 -0.16
CA ALA A 416 30.17 -8.07 -1.34
C ALA A 416 29.63 -8.85 -2.55
N ALA A 417 29.32 -10.13 -2.37
CA ALA A 417 28.77 -10.97 -3.44
C ALA A 417 27.43 -10.42 -3.98
N ALA A 418 26.53 -10.02 -3.08
CA ALA A 418 25.24 -9.45 -3.48
C ALA A 418 25.39 -8.12 -4.24
N PHE A 419 26.29 -7.22 -3.81
CA PHE A 419 26.52 -5.95 -4.51
C PHE A 419 27.25 -6.13 -5.84
N THR A 420 28.17 -7.10 -5.96
CA THR A 420 28.79 -7.44 -7.25
C THR A 420 27.73 -7.94 -8.23
N GLN A 421 26.85 -8.86 -7.79
CA GLN A 421 25.75 -9.34 -8.64
C GLN A 421 24.79 -8.21 -9.02
N GLN A 422 24.49 -7.29 -8.10
CA GLN A 422 23.69 -6.09 -8.38
C GLN A 422 24.35 -5.25 -9.48
N TYR A 423 25.66 -4.99 -9.36
CA TYR A 423 26.42 -4.19 -10.32
C TYR A 423 26.42 -4.83 -11.71
N GLU A 424 26.80 -6.10 -11.82
CA GLU A 424 26.88 -6.85 -13.08
C GLU A 424 25.51 -6.91 -13.78
N THR A 425 24.46 -7.26 -13.04
CA THR A 425 23.10 -7.32 -13.62
C THR A 425 22.60 -5.93 -14.00
N ALA A 426 22.97 -4.88 -13.26
CA ALA A 426 22.61 -3.51 -13.61
C ALA A 426 23.31 -3.03 -14.88
N GLU A 427 24.57 -3.44 -15.12
CA GLU A 427 25.28 -3.19 -16.37
C GLU A 427 24.61 -3.90 -17.55
N GLU A 428 24.26 -5.17 -17.39
CA GLU A 428 23.53 -5.94 -18.42
C GLU A 428 22.19 -5.29 -18.80
N LEU A 429 21.49 -4.71 -17.82
CA LEU A 429 20.20 -4.02 -18.02
C LEU A 429 20.34 -2.53 -18.35
N GLY A 430 21.56 -1.98 -18.42
CA GLY A 430 21.81 -0.56 -18.70
C GLY A 430 21.28 0.40 -17.63
N SER A 431 21.17 -0.03 -16.37
CA SER A 431 20.63 0.77 -15.28
C SER A 431 21.72 1.53 -14.51
N GLU A 432 22.09 2.72 -15.01
CA GLU A 432 23.04 3.63 -14.34
C GLU A 432 22.68 3.94 -12.87
N ARG A 433 21.38 3.91 -12.57
CA ARG A 433 20.87 4.12 -11.21
C ARG A 433 21.33 3.02 -10.26
N GLU A 434 21.12 1.77 -10.63
CA GLU A 434 21.49 0.64 -9.79
C GLU A 434 23.01 0.41 -9.77
N ILE A 435 23.73 0.76 -10.85
CA ILE A 435 25.19 0.80 -10.89
C ILE A 435 25.74 1.78 -9.84
N CYS A 436 25.24 3.03 -9.84
CA CYS A 436 25.61 4.06 -8.85
C CYS A 436 25.33 3.60 -7.41
N ARG A 437 24.20 2.91 -7.20
CA ARG A 437 23.85 2.36 -5.89
C ARG A 437 24.82 1.26 -5.46
N ALA A 438 25.08 0.28 -6.33
CA ALA A 438 25.92 -0.89 -6.06
C ALA A 438 27.36 -0.48 -5.73
N ILE A 439 28.00 0.34 -6.58
CA ILE A 439 29.40 0.75 -6.38
C ILE A 439 29.62 1.48 -5.05
N GLY A 440 28.64 2.30 -4.65
CA GLY A 440 28.65 3.00 -3.38
C GLY A 440 28.51 2.11 -2.16
N ASN A 441 27.86 0.96 -2.30
CA ASN A 441 27.74 -0.02 -1.23
C ASN A 441 28.95 -0.96 -1.19
N MET A 442 29.51 -1.33 -2.35
CA MET A 442 30.81 -2.04 -2.43
C MET A 442 31.91 -1.23 -1.73
N GLY A 443 31.95 0.10 -1.95
CA GLY A 443 32.88 1.00 -1.25
C GLY A 443 32.75 0.92 0.27
N MET A 444 31.52 0.82 0.80
CA MET A 444 31.32 0.65 2.24
C MET A 444 31.74 -0.72 2.77
N VAL A 445 31.51 -1.79 2.00
CA VAL A 445 31.99 -3.13 2.38
C VAL A 445 33.52 -3.13 2.45
N ASN A 446 34.19 -2.54 1.44
CA ASN A 446 35.65 -2.41 1.44
C ASN A 446 36.17 -1.53 2.58
N PHE A 447 35.48 -0.45 2.91
CA PHE A 447 35.80 0.37 4.09
C PHE A 447 35.67 -0.44 5.40
N GLN A 448 34.60 -1.22 5.57
CA GLN A 448 34.43 -2.03 6.78
C GLN A 448 35.49 -3.14 6.88
N LEU A 449 35.82 -3.79 5.76
CA LEU A 449 36.91 -4.76 5.69
C LEU A 449 38.27 -4.12 5.96
N SER A 450 38.51 -2.89 5.48
CA SER A 450 39.75 -2.16 5.73
C SER A 450 39.94 -1.88 7.22
N GLN A 451 38.86 -1.54 7.95
CA GLN A 451 38.90 -1.35 9.40
C GLN A 451 39.17 -2.66 10.15
N GLN A 452 38.52 -3.76 9.75
CA GLN A 452 38.72 -5.06 10.39
C GLN A 452 40.11 -5.63 10.18
N LYS A 453 40.69 -5.42 8.98
CA LYS A 453 41.98 -5.98 8.58
C LYS A 453 43.14 -4.99 8.76
N ASN A 454 42.85 -3.73 9.08
CA ASN A 454 43.80 -2.62 9.09
C ASN A 454 44.57 -2.50 7.76
N ASP A 455 43.83 -2.48 6.65
CA ASP A 455 44.36 -2.58 5.28
C ASP A 455 44.17 -1.26 4.52
N SER A 456 45.27 -0.58 4.19
CA SER A 456 45.23 0.68 3.46
C SER A 456 44.82 0.55 1.99
N GLU A 457 45.08 -0.59 1.34
CA GLU A 457 44.70 -0.80 -0.06
C GLU A 457 43.19 -0.93 -0.19
N LEU A 458 42.55 -1.62 0.77
CA LEU A 458 41.08 -1.68 0.85
C LEU A 458 40.46 -0.31 1.14
N LEU A 459 41.11 0.52 1.97
CA LEU A 459 40.68 1.90 2.21
C LEU A 459 40.79 2.76 0.94
N ASP A 460 41.86 2.62 0.17
CA ASP A 460 42.04 3.30 -1.11
C ASP A 460 40.99 2.88 -2.15
N LEU A 461 40.70 1.58 -2.21
CA LEU A 461 39.63 1.04 -3.06
C LEU A 461 38.26 1.62 -2.66
N ALA A 462 37.96 1.67 -1.36
CA ALA A 462 36.73 2.26 -0.84
C ALA A 462 36.58 3.74 -1.24
N ILE A 463 37.66 4.53 -1.09
CA ILE A 463 37.69 5.94 -1.50
C ILE A 463 37.42 6.08 -3.00
N SER A 464 38.07 5.25 -3.83
CA SER A 464 37.89 5.26 -5.29
C SER A 464 36.43 4.99 -5.68
N GLN A 465 35.83 3.92 -5.13
CA GLN A 465 34.45 3.53 -5.42
C GLN A 465 33.42 4.56 -4.93
N LEU A 466 33.69 5.20 -3.79
CA LEU A 466 32.81 6.25 -3.26
C LEU A 466 32.93 7.56 -4.05
N ARG A 467 34.10 7.90 -4.59
CA ARG A 467 34.26 8.99 -5.56
C ARG A 467 33.49 8.71 -6.84
N GLU A 468 33.62 7.50 -7.39
CA GLU A 468 32.85 7.09 -8.57
C GLU A 468 31.33 7.19 -8.32
N ARG A 469 30.85 6.77 -7.14
CA ARG A 469 29.44 6.96 -6.76
C ARG A 469 29.03 8.43 -6.84
N VAL A 470 29.82 9.34 -6.27
CA VAL A 470 29.54 10.78 -6.27
C VAL A 470 29.49 11.34 -7.69
N ASP A 471 30.46 10.97 -8.52
CA ASP A 471 30.54 11.40 -9.93
C ASP A 471 29.35 10.91 -10.76
N ARG A 472 28.97 9.64 -10.59
CA ARG A 472 27.78 9.06 -11.26
C ARG A 472 26.49 9.73 -10.80
N ALA A 473 26.33 9.95 -9.49
CA ALA A 473 25.15 10.64 -8.96
C ALA A 473 25.05 12.09 -9.48
N GLU A 474 26.19 12.77 -9.64
CA GLU A 474 26.23 14.10 -10.24
C GLU A 474 25.91 14.08 -11.74
N SER A 475 26.39 13.08 -12.47
CA SER A 475 26.04 12.87 -13.89
C SER A 475 24.53 12.65 -14.05
N LEU A 476 23.93 11.82 -13.19
CA LEU A 476 22.49 11.59 -13.15
C LEU A 476 21.70 12.88 -12.87
N LEU A 477 22.16 13.73 -11.94
CA LEU A 477 21.52 15.03 -11.68
C LEU A 477 21.59 15.95 -12.91
N LYS A 478 22.74 15.97 -13.61
CA LYS A 478 22.94 16.77 -14.81
C LYS A 478 22.09 16.28 -15.99
N SER A 479 21.91 14.97 -16.15
CA SER A 479 21.06 14.42 -17.22
C SER A 479 19.59 14.74 -16.95
N ILE A 480 19.10 14.51 -15.73
CA ILE A 480 17.72 14.83 -15.34
C ILE A 480 17.41 16.33 -15.48
N GLY A 481 18.37 17.20 -15.15
CA GLY A 481 18.21 18.66 -15.28
C GLY A 481 18.07 19.17 -16.72
N LYS A 482 18.39 18.35 -17.74
CA LYS A 482 18.18 18.68 -19.15
C LYS A 482 16.77 18.36 -19.64
N GLU A 483 16.03 17.52 -18.91
CA GLU A 483 14.67 17.13 -19.27
C GLU A 483 13.64 18.16 -18.77
N PRO A 484 12.47 18.28 -19.43
CA PRO A 484 11.37 19.08 -18.92
C PRO A 484 10.97 18.65 -17.49
N SER A 485 10.67 19.62 -16.63
CA SER A 485 10.27 19.33 -15.25
C SER A 485 8.94 18.57 -15.21
N SER A 486 8.99 17.33 -14.72
CA SER A 486 7.84 16.46 -14.49
C SER A 486 7.81 16.01 -13.02
N ALA A 487 6.73 15.37 -12.58
CA ALA A 487 6.69 14.78 -11.24
C ALA A 487 7.72 13.65 -11.09
N SER A 488 7.90 12.85 -12.15
CA SER A 488 8.91 11.79 -12.24
C SER A 488 10.32 12.36 -12.17
N SER A 489 10.67 13.36 -13.00
CA SER A 489 12.02 13.93 -13.01
C SER A 489 12.37 14.63 -11.69
N ARG A 490 11.41 15.27 -11.03
CA ARG A 490 11.59 15.80 -9.66
C ARG A 490 11.86 14.71 -8.63
N ARG A 491 11.09 13.62 -8.66
CA ARG A 491 11.30 12.47 -7.76
C ARG A 491 12.70 11.89 -7.95
N TRP A 492 13.13 11.69 -9.20
CA TRP A 492 14.45 11.14 -9.50
C TRP A 492 15.59 12.10 -9.17
N SER A 493 15.40 13.40 -9.38
CA SER A 493 16.36 14.41 -8.93
C SER A 493 16.59 14.34 -7.41
N ASN A 494 15.52 14.18 -6.62
CA ASN A 494 15.63 14.02 -5.17
C ASN A 494 16.39 12.73 -4.78
N VAL A 495 16.13 11.62 -5.48
CA VAL A 495 16.84 10.34 -5.25
C VAL A 495 18.33 10.48 -5.58
N ALA A 496 18.69 11.03 -6.73
CA ALA A 496 20.08 11.21 -7.14
C ALA A 496 20.83 12.18 -6.19
N ALA A 497 20.18 13.27 -5.76
CA ALA A 497 20.73 14.19 -4.76
C ALA A 497 20.97 13.50 -3.41
N THR A 498 20.05 12.63 -3.00
CA THR A 498 20.21 11.81 -1.79
C THR A 498 21.38 10.83 -1.93
N TRP A 499 21.54 10.18 -3.09
CA TRP A 499 22.66 9.28 -3.33
C TRP A 499 24.02 9.97 -3.34
N LYS A 500 24.11 11.16 -3.95
CA LYS A 500 25.30 12.01 -3.89
C LYS A 500 25.62 12.38 -2.45
N THR A 501 24.63 12.84 -1.69
CA THR A 501 24.78 13.20 -0.26
C THR A 501 25.30 12.01 0.56
N ILE A 502 24.72 10.83 0.39
CA ILE A 502 25.17 9.59 1.06
C ILE A 502 26.59 9.24 0.63
N GLY A 503 26.94 9.39 -0.65
CA GLY A 503 28.28 9.16 -1.17
C GLY A 503 29.33 10.07 -0.52
N LEU A 504 29.04 11.37 -0.47
CA LEU A 504 29.88 12.37 0.21
C LEU A 504 30.03 12.07 1.71
N CYS A 505 28.94 11.73 2.40
CA CYS A 505 29.00 11.33 3.81
C CYS A 505 29.96 10.14 4.00
N ARG A 506 29.79 9.08 3.21
CA ARG A 506 30.63 7.88 3.28
C ARG A 506 32.09 8.17 2.94
N LEU A 507 32.33 8.99 1.91
CA LEU A 507 33.67 9.41 1.53
C LEU A 507 34.36 10.22 2.65
N SER A 508 33.62 11.06 3.37
CA SER A 508 34.15 11.78 4.54
C SER A 508 34.58 10.85 5.67
N ILE A 509 33.91 9.70 5.85
CA ILE A 509 34.29 8.67 6.82
C ILE A 509 35.62 8.02 6.42
N CYS A 510 35.82 7.74 5.12
CA CYS A 510 37.09 7.21 4.63
C CYS A 510 38.25 8.20 4.81
N HIS A 511 38.03 9.49 4.51
CA HIS A 511 39.03 10.53 4.76
C HIS A 511 39.34 10.71 6.24
N TYR A 512 38.31 10.64 7.09
CA TYR A 512 38.49 10.61 8.55
C TYR A 512 39.41 9.45 8.96
N ALA A 513 39.15 8.24 8.46
CA ALA A 513 39.94 7.05 8.77
C ALA A 513 41.39 7.15 8.27
N ARG A 514 41.61 7.84 7.14
CA ARG A 514 42.95 8.12 6.60
C ARG A 514 43.71 9.18 7.40
N GLY A 515 43.02 10.00 8.18
CA GLY A 515 43.57 11.17 8.87
C GLY A 515 43.56 12.45 8.03
N ASP A 516 42.88 12.46 6.88
CA ASP A 516 42.80 13.62 5.98
C ASP A 516 41.74 14.61 6.48
N VAL A 517 42.09 15.40 7.49
CA VAL A 517 41.17 16.33 8.16
C VAL A 517 40.47 17.29 7.20
N GLN A 518 41.22 17.87 6.26
CA GLN A 518 40.68 18.86 5.32
C GLN A 518 39.63 18.24 4.38
N GLU A 519 39.96 17.11 3.76
CA GLU A 519 39.06 16.39 2.84
C GLU A 519 37.80 15.88 3.57
N ALA A 520 37.96 15.39 4.79
CA ALA A 520 36.82 14.98 5.62
C ALA A 520 35.87 16.14 5.89
N ILE A 521 36.39 17.35 6.20
CA ILE A 521 35.58 18.54 6.45
C ILE A 521 34.93 19.04 5.15
N GLU A 522 35.66 19.13 4.05
CA GLU A 522 35.14 19.64 2.78
C GLU A 522 34.02 18.75 2.25
N THR A 523 34.26 17.44 2.18
CA THR A 523 33.30 16.47 1.66
C THR A 523 32.03 16.42 2.54
N SER A 524 32.18 16.38 3.87
CA SER A 524 31.02 16.36 4.79
C SER A 524 30.25 17.68 4.80
N LYS A 525 30.93 18.82 4.57
CA LYS A 525 30.30 20.14 4.47
C LYS A 525 29.45 20.25 3.20
N GLU A 526 29.95 19.76 2.06
CA GLU A 526 29.16 19.69 0.82
C GLU A 526 27.90 18.86 1.05
N ALA A 527 28.04 17.67 1.66
CA ALA A 527 26.89 16.84 2.00
C ALA A 527 25.88 17.60 2.88
N LEU A 528 26.35 18.29 3.92
CA LEU A 528 25.49 19.05 4.83
C LEU A 528 24.71 20.15 4.10
N GLN A 529 25.36 20.87 3.18
CA GLN A 529 24.71 21.90 2.37
C GLN A 529 23.60 21.32 1.49
N MET A 530 23.85 20.17 0.86
CA MET A 530 22.85 19.48 0.04
C MET A 530 21.62 19.03 0.83
N THR A 531 21.79 18.66 2.11
CA THR A 531 20.65 18.21 2.93
C THR A 531 19.68 19.33 3.34
N SER A 532 20.03 20.60 3.15
CA SER A 532 19.17 21.74 3.54
C SER A 532 17.77 21.69 2.91
N THR A 533 17.65 21.13 1.71
CA THR A 533 16.39 20.97 0.96
C THR A 533 15.84 19.54 0.99
N SER A 534 16.52 18.59 1.64
CA SER A 534 16.06 17.20 1.74
C SER A 534 14.82 17.09 2.62
N ASN A 535 13.94 16.12 2.35
CA ASN A 535 12.82 15.77 3.23
C ASN A 535 13.16 14.58 4.15
N ASP A 536 14.30 13.92 3.96
CA ASP A 536 14.71 12.77 4.76
C ASP A 536 15.43 13.23 6.05
N ALA A 537 14.72 13.12 7.17
CA ALA A 537 15.23 13.49 8.49
C ALA A 537 16.40 12.61 8.96
N THR A 538 16.42 11.33 8.55
CA THR A 538 17.50 10.39 8.89
C THR A 538 18.78 10.73 8.15
N VAL A 539 18.70 11.02 6.85
CA VAL A 539 19.86 11.47 6.06
C VAL A 539 20.42 12.78 6.63
N LYS A 540 19.55 13.76 6.95
CA LYS A 540 19.98 15.01 7.62
C LYS A 540 20.74 14.74 8.92
N ALA A 541 20.21 13.86 9.76
CA ALA A 541 20.81 13.50 11.04
C ALA A 541 22.18 12.84 10.87
N MET A 542 22.29 11.84 9.99
CA MET A 542 23.56 11.17 9.69
C MET A 542 24.59 12.15 9.11
N THR A 543 24.18 13.04 8.20
CA THR A 543 25.09 14.04 7.63
C THR A 543 25.60 15.04 8.68
N ARG A 544 24.73 15.48 9.60
CA ARG A 544 25.14 16.31 10.76
C ARG A 544 26.18 15.59 11.61
N PHE A 545 26.00 14.29 11.85
CA PHE A 545 26.98 13.47 12.55
C PHE A 545 28.32 13.47 11.83
N PHE A 546 28.36 13.07 10.56
CA PHE A 546 29.62 12.95 9.83
C PHE A 546 30.35 14.29 9.68
N HIS A 547 29.61 15.40 9.50
CA HIS A 547 30.23 16.71 9.52
C HIS A 547 30.77 17.08 10.92
N GLY A 548 29.98 16.86 11.98
CA GLY A 548 30.43 17.07 13.35
C GLY A 548 31.66 16.23 13.71
N ARG A 549 31.71 14.97 13.24
CA ARG A 549 32.84 14.06 13.38
C ARG A 549 34.11 14.61 12.72
N ALA A 550 34.01 15.12 11.50
CA ALA A 550 35.13 15.77 10.82
C ALA A 550 35.59 17.06 11.54
N LEU A 551 34.65 17.85 12.07
CA LEU A 551 34.96 19.05 12.87
C LEU A 551 35.70 18.73 14.17
N LEU A 552 35.41 17.59 14.80
CA LEU A 552 36.12 17.14 16.00
C LEU A 552 37.60 16.85 15.74
N MET A 553 37.98 16.35 14.55
CA MET A 553 39.38 16.18 14.15
C MET A 553 40.14 17.52 14.10
N ALA A 554 39.43 18.60 13.75
CA ALA A 554 39.96 19.96 13.74
C ALA A 554 39.76 20.70 15.07
N GLU A 555 39.47 19.98 16.16
CA GLU A 555 39.24 20.51 17.51
C GLU A 555 38.07 21.50 17.64
N ARG A 556 37.16 21.54 16.65
CA ARG A 556 35.98 22.45 16.60
C ARG A 556 34.78 21.88 17.36
N ARG A 557 34.99 21.55 18.65
CA ARG A 557 34.03 20.81 19.50
C ARG A 557 32.66 21.47 19.63
N LYS A 558 32.60 22.80 19.81
CA LYS A 558 31.33 23.52 20.00
C LYS A 558 30.42 23.42 18.76
N GLU A 559 31.01 23.52 17.58
CA GLU A 559 30.28 23.40 16.32
C GLU A 559 29.77 21.97 16.12
N ALA A 560 30.62 20.97 16.40
CA ALA A 560 30.21 19.56 16.37
C ALA A 560 29.03 19.27 17.31
N GLN A 561 29.09 19.74 18.56
CA GLN A 561 28.00 19.55 19.54
C GLN A 561 26.68 20.17 19.08
N SER A 562 26.71 21.32 18.41
CA SER A 562 25.49 21.95 17.88
C SER A 562 24.81 21.10 16.79
N LEU A 563 25.60 20.34 16.03
CA LEU A 563 25.10 19.45 14.98
C LEU A 563 24.50 18.16 15.56
N PHE A 564 25.03 17.68 16.68
CA PHE A 564 24.53 16.48 17.35
C PHE A 564 23.22 16.70 18.09
N ASN A 565 22.98 17.92 18.56
CA ASN A 565 21.93 18.22 19.54
C ASN A 565 20.81 19.11 18.97
N VAL A 566 20.44 18.91 17.70
CA VAL A 566 19.32 19.65 17.08
C VAL A 566 17.99 19.13 17.68
N PRO A 567 17.20 19.98 18.36
CA PRO A 567 15.96 19.54 19.01
C PRO A 567 14.83 19.29 18.01
N GLU A 568 13.80 18.58 18.46
CA GLU A 568 12.51 18.37 17.74
C GLU A 568 12.66 17.80 16.32
N THR A 569 13.67 16.96 16.10
CA THR A 569 13.93 16.29 14.84
C THR A 569 14.70 15.00 15.09
N CYS A 570 14.75 14.11 14.09
CA CYS A 570 15.67 12.98 14.09
C CYS A 570 17.10 13.44 14.44
N SER A 571 17.60 13.06 15.61
CA SER A 571 18.98 13.30 16.03
C SER A 571 19.91 12.23 15.44
N PRO A 572 21.23 12.47 15.37
CA PRO A 572 22.19 11.42 15.05
C PRO A 572 22.02 10.12 15.85
N ALA A 573 21.77 10.25 17.16
CA ALA A 573 21.56 9.09 18.03
C ALA A 573 20.31 8.30 17.61
N ILE A 574 19.22 8.99 17.28
CA ILE A 574 17.99 8.36 16.77
C ILE A 574 18.26 7.68 15.42
N ALA A 575 18.94 8.37 14.50
CA ALA A 575 19.22 7.86 13.15
C ALA A 575 20.03 6.55 13.17
N PHE A 576 21.03 6.45 14.05
CA PHE A 576 21.81 5.23 14.20
C PHE A 576 21.10 4.13 15.00
N ALA A 577 20.24 4.49 15.95
CA ALA A 577 19.43 3.52 16.68
C ALA A 577 18.33 2.87 15.80
N LYS A 578 17.89 3.55 14.72
CA LYS A 578 16.85 3.05 13.79
C LYS A 578 17.28 1.79 13.01
N GLU A 579 18.56 1.64 12.70
CA GLU A 579 19.08 0.49 11.94
C GLU A 579 20.22 -0.17 12.72
N PRO A 580 20.01 -1.29 13.42
CA PRO A 580 21.05 -1.89 14.26
C PRO A 580 22.22 -2.39 13.41
N SER A 581 23.46 -2.07 13.78
CA SER A 581 24.67 -2.64 13.17
C SER A 581 25.89 -2.37 14.05
N GLU A 582 26.96 -3.14 13.89
CA GLU A 582 28.24 -2.87 14.58
C GLU A 582 28.78 -1.46 14.25
N GLU A 583 28.67 -1.04 12.99
CA GLU A 583 29.05 0.29 12.54
C GLU A 583 28.30 1.40 13.28
N HIS A 584 26.97 1.27 13.37
CA HIS A 584 26.13 2.25 14.05
C HIS A 584 26.34 2.26 15.57
N ARG A 585 26.61 1.11 16.20
CA ARG A 585 26.99 1.03 17.62
C ARG A 585 28.29 1.82 17.87
N GLY A 586 29.27 1.72 16.98
CA GLY A 586 30.49 2.53 17.03
C GLY A 586 30.19 4.03 16.98
N TYR A 587 29.32 4.48 16.07
CA TYR A 587 28.93 5.89 15.99
C TYR A 587 28.11 6.37 17.20
N LEU A 588 27.26 5.51 17.77
CA LEU A 588 26.58 5.79 19.03
C LEU A 588 27.58 5.97 20.16
N GLN A 589 28.63 5.15 20.24
CA GLN A 589 29.67 5.30 21.25
C GLN A 589 30.44 6.62 21.07
N GLU A 590 30.79 7.01 19.84
CA GLU A 590 31.42 8.31 19.59
C GLU A 590 30.52 9.48 20.04
N LEU A 591 29.21 9.40 19.81
CA LEU A 591 28.25 10.40 20.31
C LEU A 591 28.23 10.47 21.84
N VAL A 592 28.29 9.32 22.53
CA VAL A 592 28.41 9.23 23.99
C VAL A 592 29.69 9.90 24.47
N ASP A 593 30.83 9.63 23.82
CA ASP A 593 32.14 10.17 24.19
C ASP A 593 32.24 11.69 24.01
N HIS A 594 31.42 12.25 23.11
CA HIS A 594 31.37 13.67 22.82
C HIS A 594 30.21 14.43 23.49
N GLY A 595 29.45 13.76 24.37
CA GLY A 595 28.39 14.38 25.17
C GLY A 595 27.17 14.79 24.35
N ALA A 596 26.77 13.96 23.39
CA ALA A 596 25.53 14.16 22.66
C ALA A 596 24.30 13.92 23.55
N ASN A 597 23.21 14.63 23.26
CA ASN A 597 21.94 14.50 23.96
C ASN A 597 21.13 13.32 23.40
N PHE A 598 20.94 12.29 24.22
CA PHE A 598 20.18 11.08 23.88
C PHE A 598 18.69 11.16 24.24
N ASP A 599 18.26 12.24 24.92
CA ASP A 599 16.86 12.51 25.28
C ASP A 599 16.08 13.29 24.21
N ILE A 600 16.71 13.52 23.03
CA ILE A 600 16.01 14.17 21.91
C ILE A 600 14.90 13.24 21.40
N VAL A 601 13.73 13.83 21.20
CA VAL A 601 12.55 13.19 20.66
C VAL A 601 12.38 13.62 19.21
N ASP A 602 12.16 12.66 18.31
CA ASP A 602 11.87 12.92 16.90
C ASP A 602 10.42 13.36 16.66
N GLU A 603 10.11 13.64 15.39
CA GLU A 603 8.77 14.07 14.99
C GLU A 603 7.68 13.01 15.25
N GLN A 604 8.04 11.74 15.44
CA GLN A 604 7.13 10.65 15.81
C GLN A 604 6.99 10.48 17.34
N GLY A 605 7.72 11.23 18.15
CA GLY A 605 7.64 11.13 19.61
C GLY A 605 8.52 10.01 20.19
N TYR A 606 9.54 9.56 19.46
CA TYR A 606 10.48 8.52 19.88
C TYR A 606 11.89 9.06 20.09
N THR A 607 12.59 8.44 21.02
CA THR A 607 13.99 8.70 21.37
C THR A 607 14.90 7.61 20.82
N ALA A 608 16.22 7.78 20.95
CA ALA A 608 17.17 6.74 20.56
C ALA A 608 16.94 5.42 21.31
N ILE A 609 16.58 5.48 22.60
CA ILE A 609 16.33 4.28 23.42
C ILE A 609 15.07 3.52 22.96
N ASP A 610 14.04 4.24 22.49
CA ASP A 610 12.84 3.61 21.92
C ASP A 610 13.21 2.73 20.71
N TYR A 611 13.99 3.26 19.78
CA TYR A 611 14.41 2.52 18.58
C TYR A 611 15.33 1.33 18.89
N ALA A 612 16.30 1.50 19.79
CA ALA A 612 17.16 0.38 20.22
C ALA A 612 16.33 -0.77 20.84
N VAL A 613 15.35 -0.43 21.68
CA VAL A 613 14.44 -1.41 22.28
C VAL A 613 13.55 -2.07 21.23
N PHE A 614 12.95 -1.31 20.31
CA PHE A 614 12.10 -1.83 19.23
C PHE A 614 12.85 -2.83 18.35
N ASN A 615 14.10 -2.52 18.03
CA ASN A 615 14.97 -3.37 17.21
C ASN A 615 15.54 -4.57 17.99
N GLY A 616 15.41 -4.58 19.33
CA GLY A 616 16.00 -5.62 20.17
C GLY A 616 17.52 -5.59 20.24
N ASP A 617 18.13 -4.43 19.98
CA ASP A 617 19.58 -4.26 20.00
C ASP A 617 20.05 -3.91 21.42
N GLU A 618 20.31 -4.93 22.24
CA GLU A 618 20.71 -4.78 23.64
C GLU A 618 22.05 -4.04 23.81
N LEU A 619 22.94 -4.14 22.81
CA LEU A 619 24.23 -3.44 22.83
C LEU A 619 24.03 -1.94 22.59
N ALA A 620 23.28 -1.57 21.55
CA ALA A 620 22.90 -0.18 21.32
C ALA A 620 22.11 0.39 22.51
N GLU A 621 21.18 -0.40 23.08
CA GLU A 621 20.45 -0.04 24.30
C GLU A 621 21.43 0.31 25.44
N SER A 622 22.45 -0.50 25.64
CA SER A 622 23.46 -0.29 26.68
C SER A 622 24.30 0.97 26.46
N ILE A 623 24.75 1.22 25.24
CA ILE A 623 25.51 2.43 24.84
C ILE A 623 24.65 3.68 25.06
N ILE A 624 23.40 3.65 24.62
CA ILE A 624 22.47 4.78 24.77
C ILE A 624 22.18 5.07 26.25
N LEU A 625 22.02 4.03 27.07
CA LEU A 625 21.85 4.19 28.52
C LEU A 625 23.09 4.80 29.19
N GLU A 626 24.31 4.53 28.70
CA GLU A 626 25.52 5.23 29.14
C GLU A 626 25.47 6.72 28.77
N GLY A 627 25.11 7.04 27.53
CA GLY A 627 24.92 8.43 27.07
C GLY A 627 23.89 9.18 27.90
N LEU A 628 22.75 8.54 28.20
CA LEU A 628 21.73 9.10 29.08
C LEU A 628 22.27 9.38 30.48
N ARG A 629 23.02 8.45 31.10
CA ARG A 629 23.67 8.69 32.42
C ARG A 629 24.61 9.90 32.40
N LYS A 630 25.34 10.10 31.30
CA LYS A 630 26.22 11.27 31.14
C LYS A 630 25.44 12.57 30.96
N ASN A 631 24.23 12.54 30.40
CA ASN A 631 23.35 13.70 30.24
C ASN A 631 22.61 14.07 31.53
N ALA A 632 21.98 13.08 32.18
CA ALA A 632 21.26 13.21 33.44
C ALA A 632 21.04 11.83 34.08
N GLU A 633 21.33 11.68 35.38
CA GLU A 633 21.23 10.39 36.08
C GLU A 633 19.78 9.99 36.42
N ASP A 634 18.90 10.97 36.59
CA ASP A 634 17.51 10.77 37.01
C ASP A 634 16.62 10.24 35.89
N GLY A 635 15.70 9.33 36.22
CA GLY A 635 14.62 8.90 35.31
C GLY A 635 15.00 7.82 34.28
N ILE A 636 16.20 7.24 34.35
CA ILE A 636 16.70 6.32 33.31
C ILE A 636 15.95 4.99 33.31
N LYS A 637 15.60 4.50 34.50
CA LYS A 637 14.83 3.25 34.65
C LYS A 637 13.43 3.42 34.05
N GLU A 638 12.81 4.58 34.28
CA GLU A 638 11.51 4.96 33.75
C GLU A 638 11.54 5.04 32.23
N ARG A 639 12.50 5.75 31.62
CA ARG A 639 12.66 5.82 30.14
C ARG A 639 12.77 4.43 29.51
N ARG A 640 13.60 3.56 30.10
CA ARG A 640 13.78 2.17 29.63
C ARG A 640 12.50 1.35 29.79
N ALA A 641 11.77 1.52 30.88
CA ALA A 641 10.49 0.86 31.11
C ALA A 641 9.43 1.32 30.10
N GLU A 642 9.35 2.62 29.83
CA GLU A 642 8.44 3.20 28.84
C GLU A 642 8.74 2.71 27.42
N ALA A 643 10.00 2.69 26.98
CA ALA A 643 10.39 2.18 25.67
C ALA A 643 9.95 0.71 25.47
N ARG A 644 10.14 -0.11 26.51
CA ARG A 644 9.70 -1.52 26.51
C ARG A 644 8.19 -1.67 26.55
N LEU A 645 7.50 -0.80 27.26
CA LEU A 645 6.03 -0.76 27.28
C LEU A 645 5.48 -0.41 25.89
N ARG A 646 6.05 0.60 25.23
CA ARG A 646 5.71 0.98 23.84
C ARG A 646 5.96 -0.17 22.85
N LYS A 647 7.07 -0.88 22.99
CA LYS A 647 7.36 -2.10 22.21
C LYS A 647 6.24 -3.13 22.39
N GLY A 648 5.88 -3.39 23.64
CA GLY A 648 4.83 -4.34 23.99
C GLY A 648 3.47 -3.99 23.37
N TYR A 649 3.05 -2.73 23.44
CA TYR A 649 1.83 -2.26 22.77
C TYR A 649 1.88 -2.51 21.26
N ARG A 650 2.98 -2.14 20.63
CA ARG A 650 3.18 -2.30 19.19
C ARG A 650 3.06 -3.76 18.76
N GLU A 651 3.78 -4.66 19.44
CA GLU A 651 3.77 -6.10 19.15
C GLU A 651 2.39 -6.72 19.40
N LEU A 652 1.76 -6.40 20.53
CA LEU A 652 0.43 -6.92 20.85
C LEU A 652 -0.62 -6.44 19.85
N PHE A 653 -0.69 -5.14 19.56
CA PHE A 653 -1.67 -4.62 18.62
C PHE A 653 -1.43 -5.08 17.19
N GLN A 654 -0.22 -4.86 16.67
CA GLN A 654 0.04 -5.04 15.24
C GLN A 654 0.30 -6.49 14.86
N GLU A 655 0.98 -7.27 15.71
CA GLU A 655 1.43 -8.61 15.35
C GLU A 655 0.52 -9.72 15.91
N ARG A 656 -0.23 -9.44 16.99
CA ARG A 656 -1.07 -10.47 17.64
C ARG A 656 -2.55 -10.23 17.45
N LEU A 657 -3.05 -9.04 17.82
CA LEU A 657 -4.49 -8.76 17.85
C LEU A 657 -5.04 -8.41 16.46
N ARG A 658 -4.34 -7.56 15.71
CA ARG A 658 -4.80 -7.10 14.40
C ARG A 658 -5.03 -8.22 13.38
N PRO A 659 -4.13 -9.23 13.21
CA PRO A 659 -4.38 -10.31 12.27
C PRO A 659 -5.71 -11.05 12.52
N VAL A 660 -6.08 -11.21 13.79
CA VAL A 660 -7.36 -11.80 14.19
C VAL A 660 -8.52 -10.87 13.83
N LEU A 661 -8.42 -9.57 14.17
CA LEU A 661 -9.46 -8.58 13.84
C LEU A 661 -9.72 -8.47 12.34
N VAL A 662 -8.67 -8.49 11.52
CA VAL A 662 -8.77 -8.43 10.04
C VAL A 662 -9.33 -9.73 9.46
N GLY A 663 -9.04 -10.88 10.06
CA GLY A 663 -9.60 -12.17 9.63
C GLY A 663 -11.13 -12.23 9.74
N GLY A 664 -11.71 -11.49 10.70
CA GLY A 664 -13.15 -11.40 10.90
C GLY A 664 -13.79 -12.74 11.31
N GLY A 665 -15.09 -12.89 11.05
CA GLY A 665 -15.86 -14.10 11.35
C GLY A 665 -16.66 -14.02 12.67
N PRO A 666 -17.53 -15.02 12.92
CA PRO A 666 -18.45 -15.01 14.07
C PRO A 666 -17.74 -15.12 15.42
N ASP A 667 -16.59 -15.80 15.47
CA ASP A 667 -15.84 -16.09 16.71
C ASP A 667 -14.63 -15.15 16.93
N VAL A 668 -14.53 -14.07 16.16
CA VAL A 668 -13.36 -13.17 16.13
C VAL A 668 -12.93 -12.69 17.51
N LEU A 669 -13.86 -12.32 18.40
CA LEU A 669 -13.54 -11.83 19.75
C LEU A 669 -13.07 -12.97 20.68
N SER A 670 -13.58 -14.18 20.48
CA SER A 670 -13.09 -15.36 21.21
C SER A 670 -11.65 -15.68 20.81
N GLU A 671 -11.36 -15.68 19.51
CA GLU A 671 -10.00 -15.86 19.00
C GLU A 671 -9.06 -14.72 19.43
N LEU A 672 -9.57 -13.50 19.53
CA LEU A 672 -8.80 -12.35 20.00
C LEU A 672 -8.37 -12.51 21.47
N ARG A 673 -9.27 -13.00 22.33
CA ARG A 673 -8.97 -13.32 23.73
C ARG A 673 -7.91 -14.40 23.84
N LYS A 674 -8.03 -15.46 23.03
CA LYS A 674 -7.02 -16.53 22.97
C LYS A 674 -5.66 -16.00 22.50
N ALA A 675 -5.64 -15.18 21.45
CA ALA A 675 -4.42 -14.60 20.90
C ALA A 675 -3.71 -13.70 21.92
N TYR A 676 -4.46 -12.89 22.68
CA TYR A 676 -3.91 -12.08 23.75
C TYR A 676 -3.34 -12.94 24.89
N ALA A 677 -4.12 -13.90 25.39
CA ALA A 677 -3.69 -14.80 26.47
C ALA A 677 -2.42 -15.57 26.08
N LEU A 678 -2.41 -16.17 24.88
CA LEU A 678 -1.26 -16.89 24.35
C LEU A 678 -0.02 -16.00 24.24
N ALA A 679 -0.18 -14.74 23.83
CA ALA A 679 0.93 -13.78 23.73
C ALA A 679 1.54 -13.43 25.09
N LEU A 680 0.76 -13.45 26.17
CA LEU A 680 1.27 -13.24 27.53
C LEU A 680 1.86 -14.52 28.12
N GLU A 681 1.23 -15.67 27.87
CA GLU A 681 1.71 -16.98 28.34
C GLU A 681 3.07 -17.37 27.74
N THR A 682 3.31 -16.99 26.47
CA THR A 682 4.56 -17.31 25.76
C THR A 682 5.69 -16.29 25.97
N ASP A 683 5.41 -15.16 26.64
CA ASP A 683 6.38 -14.10 26.88
C ASP A 683 6.24 -13.52 28.30
N ALA A 684 7.08 -14.02 29.22
CA ALA A 684 7.10 -13.57 30.61
C ALA A 684 7.37 -12.07 30.77
N ALA A 685 8.09 -11.45 29.83
CA ALA A 685 8.36 -10.02 29.86
C ALA A 685 7.12 -9.21 29.44
N LYS A 686 6.27 -9.71 28.54
CA LYS A 686 4.95 -9.12 28.28
C LYS A 686 4.02 -9.34 29.48
N ARG A 687 3.99 -10.54 30.06
CA ARG A 687 3.13 -10.86 31.23
C ARG A 687 3.40 -9.99 32.46
N SER A 688 4.65 -9.54 32.65
CA SER A 688 4.99 -8.63 33.75
C SER A 688 4.60 -7.17 33.50
N ARG A 689 4.32 -6.79 32.24
CA ARG A 689 3.97 -5.41 31.85
C ARG A 689 2.50 -5.22 31.54
N PHE A 690 1.81 -6.28 31.13
CA PHE A 690 0.40 -6.27 30.79
C PHE A 690 -0.31 -7.36 31.56
N ASP A 691 -1.36 -6.98 32.26
CA ASP A 691 -2.19 -7.93 32.98
C ASP A 691 -3.06 -8.77 32.04
N VAL A 692 -3.46 -9.95 32.50
CA VAL A 692 -4.37 -10.85 31.76
C VAL A 692 -5.79 -10.28 31.74
N LEU A 693 -6.60 -10.76 30.81
CA LEU A 693 -8.02 -10.44 30.81
C LEU A 693 -8.71 -11.04 32.03
N LYS A 694 -9.18 -10.17 32.92
CA LYS A 694 -9.99 -10.49 34.10
C LYS A 694 -11.44 -10.08 33.89
N PHE A 695 -12.40 -10.78 34.46
CA PHE A 695 -13.80 -10.37 34.41
C PHE A 695 -14.59 -10.88 35.63
N MET A 696 -15.77 -10.31 35.85
CA MET A 696 -16.74 -10.77 36.83
C MET A 696 -18.01 -11.22 36.13
N TRP A 697 -18.68 -12.28 36.59
CA TRP A 697 -20.00 -12.60 36.07
C TRP A 697 -21.01 -11.53 36.46
N PHE A 698 -21.91 -11.20 35.55
CA PHE A 698 -22.96 -10.23 35.86
C PHE A 698 -23.85 -10.67 37.04
N SER A 699 -24.07 -11.97 37.22
CA SER A 699 -24.77 -12.52 38.39
C SER A 699 -24.06 -12.20 39.70
N ASP A 700 -22.74 -12.32 39.72
CA ASP A 700 -21.93 -12.09 40.91
C ASP A 700 -21.91 -10.59 41.23
N PHE A 701 -21.80 -9.76 40.19
CA PHE A 701 -21.89 -8.30 40.30
C PHE A 701 -23.25 -7.85 40.85
N CYS A 702 -24.37 -8.44 40.40
CA CYS A 702 -25.72 -8.13 40.93
C CYS A 702 -25.84 -8.42 42.43
N ASN A 703 -25.17 -9.47 42.92
CA ASN A 703 -25.27 -9.92 44.31
C ASN A 703 -24.29 -9.23 45.26
N PHE A 704 -23.31 -8.49 44.74
CA PHE A 704 -22.22 -7.92 45.54
C PHE A 704 -22.68 -6.75 46.44
N GLY A 705 -23.63 -5.94 45.98
CA GLY A 705 -24.25 -4.85 46.76
C GLY A 705 -23.47 -3.53 46.84
N LYS A 706 -22.26 -3.46 46.30
CA LYS A 706 -21.42 -2.25 46.17
C LYS A 706 -20.44 -2.42 45.01
N LEU A 707 -19.62 -1.42 44.67
CA LEU A 707 -18.53 -1.62 43.71
C LEU A 707 -17.46 -2.56 44.29
N PRO A 708 -17.16 -3.71 43.64
CA PRO A 708 -16.14 -4.64 44.09
C PRO A 708 -14.73 -4.11 43.80
N ARG A 709 -13.83 -4.26 44.77
CA ARG A 709 -12.40 -3.98 44.65
C ARG A 709 -11.66 -5.24 44.20
N SER A 710 -10.51 -5.06 43.54
CA SER A 710 -9.64 -6.17 43.14
C SER A 710 -9.26 -7.15 44.26
N SER A 711 -9.19 -6.68 45.50
CA SER A 711 -8.89 -7.51 46.68
C SER A 711 -10.08 -8.36 47.18
N ASP A 712 -11.28 -8.17 46.65
CA ASP A 712 -12.48 -8.89 47.09
C ASP A 712 -12.60 -10.31 46.50
N GLY A 713 -11.65 -10.72 45.65
CA GLY A 713 -11.53 -12.10 45.15
C GLY A 713 -12.68 -12.59 44.26
N SER A 714 -13.48 -11.66 43.72
CA SER A 714 -14.69 -11.97 42.94
C SER A 714 -14.46 -12.00 41.42
N VAL A 715 -13.22 -11.77 40.97
CA VAL A 715 -12.84 -11.74 39.54
C VAL A 715 -12.23 -13.07 39.10
N ARG A 716 -12.38 -13.38 37.81
CA ARG A 716 -11.83 -14.57 37.15
C ARG A 716 -10.82 -14.15 36.10
N GLU A 717 -9.77 -14.94 35.93
CA GLU A 717 -8.80 -14.78 34.83
C GLU A 717 -9.22 -15.63 33.63
N PHE A 718 -9.08 -15.09 32.43
CA PHE A 718 -9.23 -15.86 31.19
C PHE A 718 -7.97 -16.70 30.93
N ASN A 719 -8.13 -17.98 30.59
CA ASN A 719 -7.03 -18.92 30.31
C ASN A 719 -7.15 -19.51 28.89
N SER A 720 -6.03 -19.58 28.15
CA SER A 720 -6.02 -20.10 26.77
C SER A 720 -6.12 -21.63 26.70
N ALA A 721 -5.65 -22.35 27.73
CA ALA A 721 -5.43 -23.80 27.72
C ALA A 721 -6.68 -24.65 28.05
N SER A 722 -7.79 -24.04 28.45
CA SER A 722 -9.02 -24.74 28.90
C SER A 722 -9.80 -25.45 27.79
N SER A 723 -9.30 -25.53 26.56
CA SER A 723 -9.98 -26.21 25.44
C SER A 723 -9.70 -27.72 25.35
N ASN A 724 -8.81 -28.28 26.18
CA ASN A 724 -8.36 -29.68 26.10
C ASN A 724 -8.56 -30.54 27.37
N ALA A 725 -9.40 -30.14 28.34
CA ALA A 725 -9.71 -30.95 29.52
C ALA A 725 -11.22 -31.26 29.62
N GLN A 726 -11.54 -32.43 30.19
CA GLN A 726 -12.84 -33.10 30.23
C GLN A 726 -13.98 -32.40 31.00
N GLU A 727 -13.89 -31.10 31.27
CA GLU A 727 -15.00 -30.27 31.78
C GLU A 727 -15.10 -28.97 30.96
N PRO A 728 -16.27 -28.63 30.38
CA PRO A 728 -16.44 -27.39 29.64
C PRO A 728 -16.44 -26.21 30.61
N GLU A 729 -15.27 -25.58 30.77
CA GLU A 729 -15.16 -24.32 31.52
C GLU A 729 -15.92 -23.22 30.76
N ILE A 730 -16.92 -22.63 31.42
CA ILE A 730 -17.82 -21.62 30.83
C ILE A 730 -17.03 -20.32 30.63
N THR A 731 -16.58 -20.05 29.41
CA THR A 731 -16.06 -18.74 29.01
C THR A 731 -17.20 -17.75 28.82
N ALA A 732 -16.96 -16.46 29.10
CA ALA A 732 -17.99 -15.44 28.88
C ALA A 732 -18.27 -15.32 27.38
N GLU A 733 -19.53 -15.57 26.99
CA GLU A 733 -19.99 -15.47 25.61
C GLU A 733 -19.90 -14.02 25.14
N LYS A 734 -20.31 -13.09 26.02
CA LYS A 734 -20.24 -11.66 25.81
C LYS A 734 -19.53 -10.98 26.98
N MET A 735 -18.73 -9.97 26.70
CA MET A 735 -18.11 -9.12 27.72
C MET A 735 -18.43 -7.64 27.51
N ILE A 736 -18.78 -6.97 28.61
CA ILE A 736 -19.03 -5.53 28.65
C ILE A 736 -17.91 -4.83 29.40
N PHE A 737 -17.26 -3.86 28.74
CA PHE A 737 -16.37 -2.89 29.38
C PHE A 737 -17.18 -1.71 29.92
N ILE A 738 -17.08 -1.45 31.21
CA ILE A 738 -17.71 -0.28 31.83
C ILE A 738 -16.67 0.82 32.01
N SER A 739 -16.84 1.93 31.29
CA SER A 739 -16.04 3.14 31.48
C SER A 739 -16.80 4.16 32.31
N TYR A 740 -16.16 4.69 33.35
CA TYR A 740 -16.81 5.56 34.31
C TYR A 740 -15.80 6.46 35.05
N ARG A 741 -16.33 7.44 35.80
CA ARG A 741 -15.54 8.30 36.66
C ARG A 741 -15.70 7.94 38.12
N TRP A 742 -14.69 8.28 38.90
CA TRP A 742 -14.78 8.35 40.35
C TRP A 742 -15.70 9.51 40.72
N ILE A 743 -16.81 9.20 41.39
CA ILE A 743 -17.80 10.21 41.82
C ILE A 743 -17.70 10.51 43.31
N ASN A 744 -16.95 9.70 44.06
CA ASN A 744 -16.71 9.95 45.46
C ASN A 744 -15.85 11.21 45.63
N LYS A 745 -16.36 12.18 46.41
CA LYS A 745 -15.69 13.46 46.69
C LYS A 745 -14.93 13.43 48.01
N ASP A 746 -15.02 12.36 48.77
CA ASP A 746 -14.26 12.17 50.00
C ASP A 746 -12.80 11.85 49.66
N THR A 747 -11.90 12.75 50.02
CA THR A 747 -10.46 12.64 49.73
C THR A 747 -9.77 11.52 50.52
N GLU A 748 -10.40 11.00 51.59
CA GLU A 748 -9.87 9.87 52.37
C GLU A 748 -10.45 8.51 51.93
N SER A 749 -11.40 8.51 50.99
CA SER A 749 -12.04 7.29 50.49
C SER A 749 -11.24 6.63 49.37
N ASN A 750 -10.93 5.34 49.54
CA ASN A 750 -10.31 4.49 48.52
C ASN A 750 -11.35 3.81 47.59
N SER A 751 -12.54 4.40 47.42
CA SER A 751 -13.59 3.86 46.56
C SER A 751 -14.05 4.88 45.51
N PRO A 752 -14.23 4.44 44.25
CA PRO A 752 -14.77 5.32 43.20
C PRO A 752 -16.25 5.66 43.38
N ASP A 753 -16.97 4.91 44.23
CA ASP A 753 -18.39 5.11 44.50
C ASP A 753 -18.63 5.95 45.76
N ASP A 754 -19.77 6.63 45.81
CA ASP A 754 -20.22 7.33 47.02
C ASP A 754 -20.81 6.36 48.07
N ALA A 755 -21.06 6.87 49.27
CA ALA A 755 -21.68 6.11 50.36
C ALA A 755 -23.11 5.62 50.05
N LYS A 756 -23.74 6.13 48.98
CA LYS A 756 -25.06 5.70 48.51
C LYS A 756 -24.97 4.65 47.40
N HIS A 757 -23.76 4.19 47.03
CA HIS A 757 -23.52 3.25 45.94
C HIS A 757 -24.19 3.70 44.63
N THR A 758 -24.13 5.00 44.34
CA THR A 758 -24.77 5.61 43.17
C THR A 758 -24.18 5.06 41.87
N GLN A 759 -22.86 4.89 41.81
CA GLN A 759 -22.17 4.39 40.62
C GLN A 759 -22.48 2.91 40.38
N TYR A 760 -22.43 2.08 41.42
CA TYR A 760 -22.83 0.67 41.36
C TYR A 760 -24.25 0.49 40.81
N ARG A 761 -25.23 1.23 41.35
CA ARG A 761 -26.62 1.17 40.89
C ARG A 761 -26.79 1.66 39.46
N ARG A 762 -26.04 2.69 39.06
CA ARG A 762 -26.03 3.19 37.67
C ARG A 762 -25.45 2.16 36.70
N MET A 763 -24.37 1.45 37.07
CA MET A 763 -23.82 0.36 36.27
C MET A 763 -24.84 -0.77 36.07
N LEU A 764 -25.52 -1.19 37.15
CA LEU A 764 -26.58 -2.20 37.05
C LEU A 764 -27.68 -1.76 36.09
N SER A 765 -28.21 -0.54 36.25
CA SER A 765 -29.24 0.01 35.36
C SER A 765 -28.78 0.00 33.89
N ALA A 766 -27.55 0.42 33.62
CA ALA A 766 -27.03 0.48 32.27
C ALA A 766 -26.86 -0.91 31.63
N ILE A 767 -26.43 -1.91 32.40
CA ILE A 767 -26.30 -3.29 31.91
C ILE A 767 -27.68 -3.92 31.67
N GLU A 768 -28.66 -3.66 32.54
CA GLU A 768 -30.05 -4.11 32.33
C GLU A 768 -30.64 -3.51 31.05
N GLU A 769 -30.49 -2.21 30.84
CA GLU A 769 -30.92 -1.56 29.59
C GLU A 769 -30.21 -2.13 28.35
N TYR A 770 -28.93 -2.48 28.47
CA TYR A 770 -28.19 -3.15 27.39
C TYR A 770 -28.78 -4.53 27.07
N LEU A 771 -29.14 -5.31 28.09
CA LEU A 771 -29.78 -6.63 27.93
C LEU A 771 -31.17 -6.51 27.31
N GLU A 772 -31.94 -5.47 27.65
CA GLU A 772 -33.22 -5.18 26.99
C GLU A 772 -33.06 -4.87 25.50
N LEU A 773 -32.02 -4.13 25.12
CA LEU A 773 -31.72 -3.82 23.72
C LEU A 773 -31.13 -5.00 22.95
N ASN A 774 -30.50 -5.96 23.64
CA ASN A 774 -29.83 -7.11 23.06
C ASN A 774 -30.37 -8.43 23.67
N PRO A 775 -31.63 -8.83 23.37
CA PRO A 775 -32.30 -9.95 24.03
C PRO A 775 -31.68 -11.32 23.74
N THR A 776 -30.78 -11.41 22.75
CA THR A 776 -30.01 -12.62 22.43
C THR A 776 -28.86 -12.86 23.39
N VAL A 777 -28.44 -11.86 24.19
CA VAL A 777 -27.32 -12.00 25.13
C VAL A 777 -27.77 -12.78 26.35
N ASN A 778 -27.09 -13.90 26.62
CA ASN A 778 -27.38 -14.72 27.78
C ASN A 778 -26.81 -14.08 29.07
N ARG A 779 -27.73 -13.70 29.97
CA ARG A 779 -27.42 -13.08 31.27
C ARG A 779 -26.45 -13.91 32.13
N LYS A 780 -26.51 -15.25 32.08
CA LYS A 780 -25.71 -16.13 32.94
C LYS A 780 -24.25 -16.26 32.47
N THR A 781 -23.99 -15.99 31.19
CA THR A 781 -22.68 -16.07 30.56
C THR A 781 -22.15 -14.68 30.18
N LEU A 782 -22.72 -13.62 30.76
CA LEU A 782 -22.28 -12.24 30.57
C LEU A 782 -21.16 -11.89 31.54
N GLY A 783 -19.99 -11.58 30.99
CA GLY A 783 -18.84 -11.05 31.73
C GLY A 783 -18.86 -9.53 31.78
N ILE A 784 -18.47 -8.96 32.92
CA ILE A 784 -18.31 -7.52 33.13
C ILE A 784 -16.85 -7.23 33.46
N TRP A 785 -16.28 -6.27 32.75
CA TRP A 785 -14.98 -5.69 33.03
C TRP A 785 -15.16 -4.27 33.58
N MET A 786 -14.52 -3.99 34.72
CA MET A 786 -14.40 -2.66 35.30
C MET A 786 -13.06 -2.53 36.02
N ASP A 787 -12.44 -1.37 35.93
CA ASP A 787 -11.07 -1.12 36.43
C ASP A 787 -10.91 -1.42 37.93
N PHE A 788 -11.82 -0.95 38.79
CA PHE A 788 -11.70 -1.08 40.25
C PHE A 788 -11.71 -2.53 40.72
N ALA A 789 -12.38 -3.42 39.99
CA ALA A 789 -12.44 -4.84 40.27
C ALA A 789 -11.34 -5.64 39.54
N CYS A 790 -11.08 -5.30 38.28
CA CYS A 790 -10.25 -6.12 37.40
C CYS A 790 -8.78 -5.70 37.39
N VAL A 791 -8.45 -4.45 37.74
CA VAL A 791 -7.08 -3.95 37.89
C VAL A 791 -6.68 -4.06 39.36
N ASN A 792 -5.49 -4.59 39.64
CA ASN A 792 -4.96 -4.63 41.00
C ASN A 792 -4.80 -3.21 41.57
N GLN A 793 -5.69 -2.81 42.47
CA GLN A 793 -5.70 -1.45 43.03
C GLN A 793 -4.50 -1.18 43.96
N ASP A 794 -3.80 -2.22 44.40
CA ASP A 794 -2.58 -2.11 45.21
C ASP A 794 -1.31 -2.02 44.33
N ASP A 795 -1.39 -2.43 43.06
CA ASP A 795 -0.31 -2.36 42.06
C ASP A 795 -0.91 -2.24 40.64
N PRO A 796 -1.35 -1.04 40.23
CA PRO A 796 -2.21 -0.86 39.07
C PRO A 796 -1.49 -0.87 37.73
N ASP A 797 -0.16 -0.77 37.70
CA ASP A 797 0.62 -0.45 36.50
C ASP A 797 0.36 -1.41 35.34
N ALA A 798 0.42 -2.72 35.59
CA ALA A 798 0.20 -3.73 34.56
C ALA A 798 -1.26 -3.76 34.05
N GLY A 799 -2.23 -3.50 34.93
CA GLY A 799 -3.65 -3.46 34.56
C GLY A 799 -4.01 -2.19 33.79
N VAL A 800 -3.48 -1.04 34.20
CA VAL A 800 -3.62 0.23 33.47
C VAL A 800 -2.95 0.13 32.10
N ALA A 801 -1.78 -0.50 32.02
CA ALA A 801 -1.12 -0.77 30.76
C ALA A 801 -1.94 -1.70 29.84
N ALA A 802 -2.68 -2.66 30.40
CA ALA A 802 -3.46 -3.60 29.60
C ALA A 802 -4.77 -3.00 29.03
N LEU A 803 -5.27 -1.88 29.58
CA LEU A 803 -6.59 -1.30 29.24
C LEU A 803 -6.90 -1.28 27.74
N PRO A 804 -6.01 -0.79 26.85
CA PRO A 804 -6.32 -0.71 25.43
C PRO A 804 -6.56 -2.09 24.80
N MET A 805 -5.83 -3.11 25.23
CA MET A 805 -5.98 -4.49 24.75
C MET A 805 -7.21 -5.16 25.36
N ILE A 806 -7.58 -4.81 26.59
CA ILE A 806 -8.81 -5.31 27.22
C ILE A 806 -10.05 -4.80 26.48
N ILE A 807 -10.08 -3.51 26.12
CA ILE A 807 -11.20 -2.92 25.36
C ILE A 807 -11.35 -3.64 24.02
N ALA A 808 -10.23 -3.94 23.36
CA ALA A 808 -10.24 -4.71 22.12
C ALA A 808 -10.85 -6.11 22.28
N GLN A 809 -10.83 -6.70 23.48
CA GLN A 809 -11.39 -8.03 23.75
C GLN A 809 -12.87 -8.02 24.18
N CYS A 810 -13.47 -6.84 24.38
CA CYS A 810 -14.83 -6.68 24.86
C CYS A 810 -15.83 -6.50 23.70
N ASP A 811 -17.01 -7.10 23.82
CA ASP A 811 -18.07 -7.02 22.80
C ASP A 811 -18.74 -5.64 22.78
N ALA A 812 -18.95 -5.07 23.97
CA ALA A 812 -19.57 -3.77 24.12
C ALA A 812 -18.81 -2.92 25.13
N MET A 813 -18.79 -1.61 24.90
CA MET A 813 -18.39 -0.62 25.89
C MET A 813 -19.60 0.22 26.29
N ILE A 814 -19.78 0.43 27.60
CA ILE A 814 -20.76 1.37 28.14
C ILE A 814 -20.02 2.49 28.87
N SER A 815 -20.13 3.70 28.33
CA SER A 815 -19.62 4.93 28.95
C SER A 815 -20.69 5.54 29.84
N LEU A 816 -20.40 5.65 31.15
CA LEU A 816 -21.26 6.36 32.09
C LEU A 816 -21.02 7.87 31.96
N TYR A 817 -21.70 8.47 30.98
CA TYR A 817 -21.48 9.83 30.51
C TYR A 817 -21.91 10.92 31.52
N ASP A 818 -21.08 11.94 31.65
CA ASP A 818 -21.37 13.21 32.31
C ASP A 818 -20.54 14.35 31.66
N ASP A 819 -20.76 15.59 32.10
CA ASP A 819 -20.21 16.79 31.44
C ASP A 819 -18.67 16.85 31.42
N GLU A 820 -17.99 16.17 32.36
CA GLU A 820 -16.53 16.19 32.49
C GLU A 820 -15.87 14.92 31.93
N TYR A 821 -16.65 13.93 31.50
CA TYR A 821 -16.16 12.63 31.04
C TYR A 821 -15.13 12.73 29.90
N TYR A 822 -15.42 13.54 28.88
CA TYR A 822 -14.54 13.67 27.71
C TYR A 822 -13.34 14.59 27.90
N ASP A 823 -13.23 15.27 29.03
CA ASP A 823 -12.09 16.14 29.32
C ASP A 823 -10.89 15.33 29.85
N ARG A 824 -11.11 14.11 30.35
CA ARG A 824 -10.05 13.25 30.90
C ARG A 824 -9.39 12.40 29.80
N ALA A 825 -8.06 12.42 29.78
CA ALA A 825 -7.27 11.73 28.77
C ALA A 825 -7.46 10.20 28.77
N TRP A 826 -7.47 9.52 29.92
CA TRP A 826 -7.64 8.06 29.97
C TRP A 826 -9.02 7.61 29.49
N CYS A 827 -10.11 8.27 29.91
CA CYS A 827 -11.45 8.02 29.37
C CYS A 827 -11.51 8.31 27.86
N ALA A 828 -10.78 9.34 27.39
CA ALA A 828 -10.70 9.66 25.97
C ALA A 828 -9.93 8.60 25.16
N VAL A 829 -8.91 7.94 25.74
CA VAL A 829 -8.23 6.78 25.13
C VAL A 829 -9.21 5.62 24.96
N GLU A 830 -10.02 5.32 25.98
CA GLU A 830 -11.01 4.24 25.93
C GLU A 830 -12.05 4.50 24.84
N VAL A 831 -12.58 5.73 24.77
CA VAL A 831 -13.52 6.17 23.73
C VAL A 831 -12.91 6.06 22.34
N MET A 832 -11.68 6.54 22.16
CA MET A 832 -11.00 6.47 20.89
C MET A 832 -10.76 5.02 20.45
N MET A 833 -10.36 4.14 21.38
CA MET A 833 -10.23 2.71 21.09
C MET A 833 -11.56 2.11 20.63
N ALA A 834 -12.65 2.36 21.35
CA ALA A 834 -13.96 1.86 20.97
C ALA A 834 -14.46 2.43 19.63
N GLU A 835 -14.24 3.72 19.37
CA GLU A 835 -14.57 4.39 18.10
C GLU A 835 -13.78 3.76 16.93
N THR A 836 -12.47 3.57 17.09
CA THR A 836 -11.62 2.91 16.09
C THR A 836 -12.08 1.49 15.83
N LEU A 837 -12.24 0.68 16.88
CA LEU A 837 -12.58 -0.73 16.76
C LEU A 837 -13.98 -0.93 16.14
N ARG A 838 -14.95 -0.11 16.53
CA ARG A 838 -16.30 -0.11 15.94
C ARG A 838 -16.28 0.31 14.48
N SER A 839 -15.61 1.41 14.13
CA SER A 839 -15.59 1.94 12.76
C SER A 839 -14.78 1.09 11.78
N ALA A 840 -13.67 0.50 12.23
CA ALA A 840 -12.80 -0.30 11.37
C ALA A 840 -13.28 -1.73 11.16
N TYR A 841 -13.86 -2.37 12.20
CA TYR A 841 -14.17 -3.81 12.15
C TYR A 841 -15.67 -4.11 12.26
N GLY A 842 -16.49 -3.20 12.80
CA GLY A 842 -17.94 -3.40 12.92
C GLY A 842 -18.40 -4.48 13.92
N ILE A 843 -17.47 -5.04 14.71
CA ILE A 843 -17.74 -6.14 15.65
C ILE A 843 -17.97 -5.68 17.10
N HIS A 844 -17.69 -4.41 17.41
CA HIS A 844 -17.82 -3.82 18.75
C HIS A 844 -19.02 -2.88 18.82
N GLN A 845 -19.70 -2.88 19.96
CA GLN A 845 -20.78 -1.94 20.26
C GLN A 845 -20.30 -0.87 21.26
N TRP A 846 -20.80 0.35 21.13
CA TRP A 846 -20.50 1.42 22.09
C TRP A 846 -21.75 2.21 22.43
N TYR A 847 -22.03 2.28 23.74
CA TYR A 847 -23.18 2.96 24.32
C TYR A 847 -22.75 4.04 25.31
N GLU A 848 -23.57 5.09 25.42
CA GLU A 848 -23.50 6.09 26.48
C GLU A 848 -24.73 5.93 27.38
N HIS A 849 -24.53 5.89 28.69
CA HIS A 849 -25.64 5.99 29.65
C HIS A 849 -25.64 7.40 30.27
N VAL A 850 -26.66 8.20 29.99
CA VAL A 850 -26.80 9.56 30.53
C VAL A 850 -27.57 9.50 31.86
N GLY A 851 -27.02 10.05 32.94
CA GLY A 851 -27.75 10.12 34.22
C GLY A 851 -28.89 11.14 34.14
N GLY A 852 -30.10 10.74 34.54
CA GLY A 852 -31.21 11.68 34.73
C GLY A 852 -30.86 12.68 35.84
N SER A 853 -30.89 13.97 35.52
CA SER A 853 -30.75 15.05 36.50
C SER A 853 -32.01 15.15 37.35
N GLY A 854 -32.13 14.31 38.39
CA GLY A 854 -33.18 14.44 39.40
C GLY A 854 -33.42 13.16 40.19
N GLU A 855 -33.56 13.28 41.50
CA GLU A 855 -34.14 12.23 42.33
C GLU A 855 -35.53 11.87 41.77
N ASN A 856 -35.73 10.59 41.42
CA ASN A 856 -36.97 9.96 40.89
C ASN A 856 -37.28 10.03 39.38
N THR A 857 -36.39 9.52 38.52
CA THR A 857 -36.82 8.92 37.22
C THR A 857 -35.95 7.74 36.81
N LEU A 858 -36.49 6.51 36.95
CA LEU A 858 -36.09 5.32 36.18
C LEU A 858 -36.51 5.50 34.70
N GLY A 859 -35.89 6.42 33.98
CA GLY A 859 -36.03 6.56 32.54
C GLY A 859 -34.86 5.89 31.82
N LYS A 860 -35.11 5.24 30.68
CA LYS A 860 -34.07 4.63 29.82
C LYS A 860 -33.01 5.68 29.47
N GLY A 861 -31.81 5.54 30.02
CA GLY A 861 -30.69 6.47 29.85
C GLY A 861 -29.64 6.00 28.84
N LEU A 862 -29.70 4.75 28.40
CA LEU A 862 -28.75 4.13 27.49
C LEU A 862 -29.07 4.48 26.02
N ARG A 863 -28.06 4.96 25.30
CA ARG A 863 -28.14 5.26 23.86
C ARG A 863 -26.89 4.78 23.15
N VAL A 864 -27.02 4.51 21.85
CA VAL A 864 -25.84 4.27 20.99
C VAL A 864 -24.99 5.54 20.96
N ALA A 865 -23.70 5.40 21.25
CA ALA A 865 -22.77 6.51 21.30
C ALA A 865 -22.41 7.02 19.89
N LYS A 866 -22.16 8.32 19.76
CA LYS A 866 -21.75 8.95 18.49
C LYS A 866 -20.24 9.09 18.42
N ASP A 867 -19.67 8.92 17.23
CA ASP A 867 -18.26 9.21 16.95
C ASP A 867 -17.96 10.68 17.20
N ARG A 868 -16.79 10.98 17.80
CA ARG A 868 -16.43 12.35 18.21
C ARG A 868 -15.07 12.80 17.71
N GLY A 869 -14.22 11.90 17.19
CA GLY A 869 -12.89 12.27 16.69
C GLY A 869 -12.02 12.96 17.75
N LEU A 870 -11.97 12.39 18.96
CA LEU A 870 -11.26 13.00 20.10
C LEU A 870 -9.74 13.00 19.86
N GLY A 871 -9.09 14.14 20.03
CA GLY A 871 -7.63 14.27 20.11
C GLY A 871 -7.15 14.35 21.57
N MET A 872 -5.95 13.83 21.86
CA MET A 872 -5.44 13.77 23.24
C MET A 872 -4.65 15.00 23.68
N LYS A 873 -4.14 15.80 22.74
CA LYS A 873 -3.17 16.88 23.02
C LYS A 873 -3.65 17.92 24.05
N SER A 874 -4.96 18.18 24.13
CA SER A 874 -5.56 19.18 25.04
C SER A 874 -6.32 18.57 26.23
N LYS A 875 -6.27 17.25 26.41
CA LYS A 875 -7.03 16.56 27.48
C LYS A 875 -6.34 16.70 28.83
N ARG A 876 -7.16 16.74 29.89
CA ARG A 876 -6.74 16.82 31.30
C ARG A 876 -6.20 15.48 31.75
N LEU A 877 -5.03 15.49 32.40
CA LEU A 877 -4.41 14.33 33.02
C LEU A 877 -4.33 14.53 34.53
N THR A 878 -4.38 13.42 35.28
CA THR A 878 -4.08 13.43 36.71
C THR A 878 -2.59 13.73 36.92
N PHE A 879 -1.73 13.14 36.08
CA PHE A 879 -0.30 13.38 36.05
C PHE A 879 0.12 13.75 34.63
N GLU A 880 0.70 14.94 34.44
CA GLU A 880 1.15 15.38 33.10
C GLU A 880 2.25 14.50 32.51
N THR A 881 2.96 13.74 33.35
CA THR A 881 3.92 12.70 32.94
C THR A 881 3.29 11.61 32.06
N ASP A 882 1.98 11.41 32.11
CA ASP A 882 1.27 10.44 31.26
C ASP A 882 1.05 10.93 29.81
N ARG A 883 1.27 12.22 29.51
CA ARG A 883 0.93 12.80 28.21
C ARG A 883 1.63 12.09 27.04
N PRO A 884 2.93 11.78 27.08
CA PRO A 884 3.60 11.01 26.01
C PRO A 884 2.98 9.63 25.81
N LYS A 885 2.58 8.94 26.89
CA LYS A 885 1.95 7.61 26.86
C LYS A 885 0.59 7.67 26.16
N VAL A 886 -0.25 8.64 26.50
CA VAL A 886 -1.59 8.78 25.90
C VAL A 886 -1.51 9.21 24.43
N LEU A 887 -0.56 10.08 24.06
CA LEU A 887 -0.30 10.43 22.65
C LEU A 887 0.22 9.23 21.85
N PHE A 888 1.05 8.38 22.45
CA PHE A 888 1.49 7.14 21.81
C PHE A 888 0.31 6.18 21.57
N LEU A 889 -0.56 5.98 22.57
CA LEU A 889 -1.76 5.16 22.44
C LEU A 889 -2.73 5.71 21.39
N GLU A 890 -2.84 7.04 21.27
CA GLU A 890 -3.60 7.67 20.19
C GLU A 890 -3.12 7.24 18.80
N ARG A 891 -1.80 7.21 18.60
CA ARG A 891 -1.20 6.75 17.34
C ARG A 891 -1.43 5.26 17.12
N GLN A 892 -1.20 4.42 18.13
CA GLN A 892 -1.39 2.96 18.01
C GLN A 892 -2.84 2.58 17.73
N SER A 893 -3.81 3.28 18.33
CA SER A 893 -5.23 3.11 18.01
C SER A 893 -5.52 3.45 16.56
N LYS A 894 -5.02 4.59 16.04
CA LYS A 894 -5.23 4.95 14.62
C LYS A 894 -4.66 3.90 13.66
N LEU A 895 -3.56 3.24 14.03
CA LEU A 895 -2.96 2.17 13.23
C LEU A 895 -3.82 0.89 13.21
N LEU A 896 -4.72 0.68 14.17
CA LEU A 896 -5.69 -0.43 14.14
C LEU A 896 -6.78 -0.25 13.08
N ARG A 897 -6.88 0.90 12.38
CA ARG A 897 -7.82 1.08 11.28
C ARG A 897 -7.47 0.27 10.04
#